data_AF-A0A6C0IYB7-F1
#
_entry.id   AF-A0A6C0IYB7-F1
#
_cell.length_a   1.000
_cell.length_b   1.000
_cell.length_c   1.000
_cell.angle_alpha   90.00
_cell.angle_beta   90.00
_cell.angle_gamma   90.00
#
_symmetry.space_group_name_H-M   'P 1'
#
loop_
_entity.id
_entity.type
_entity.pdbx_description
1 polymer ?
#
loop_
_entity_poly.entity_id
_entity_poly.type
_entity_poly.pdbx_seq_one_letter_code
_entity_poly.pdbx_strand_id
1 'polypeptide(L)'
;MSNIPNDNKLNDIIEDFNNDKNTPSLYTLSSEEECETLSNSDSINIKLVGNKRNDEFLFYNNDNSITDSKDEIESSDIDTVTLEKSYYTSAELVDKKDDIVKLFYLFDVVIFTDDYRIRLVNNTRWFCFLKSNSLKYINPDKFPGILFLPFSSINLIKKIINRHNKYLLTNDSETYNIKFKYQICFDEGDIYKNMVYKKIQIQNKLLFVPMSKYQLKLTEYKLRGFCQIMEELGAVEIEIEFNHEKLEATHKKVTVNTSDFKYIAGTLGFSESSSDSDNKEITYKLVYPKHNTFILNSKIIKKKIETGKYIINKKNFDSNLELQYIIESRCRHFITNYSTVFTLDNSISYDFKLMGKLESHNFNLGFETNNEVIKNLKLSINTKVKFCNQKDSYKNLLGDNVSWDSIGFNYLLGTLNEETFKNEGIFKIIFFVHKYIDKVIYQKNKKYYQQIKKLYKYINKEFSFEEYKDLLLNYFNINSHWLHFLNFIDVLVFKSVSYDKLGFLILMSQSNIESFKKHQKIINFIRHMSAIDSTEQQFWEMLEPNNYYLAINKLSNHYDVLSTFNWFNLNKLLYDLKKYKPIYFNSNDNELSYSDLYNNFILGHMTTQFEKNLKPFIINFININFADKLAEIDTQLSSIIFNIIRPRHLLYYNINTEYRLKQLIDNKFIQIEEGVSFYEDIYDKIKDHGRDEISDTSSNLYKKLLLIIKCDHFKDKYPTIYRKINYILDDYTDITKLVTFCSESNMFNCMKKFCSTIVRKVILFDYKFDIKLIDLNVTGYQILLLHIKNINEAKNTSLKVDFFIRLCNFIIKEKTFQLSDDTITILDIPSEIKELVLKSFDFNSLADISFSFLNNKFNLNLEIEFYRLIK
;
A
#
# COMPACT_ATOMS: atom_id res chain seq x y z
N MET A 1 -2.62 -1.61 49.33
CA MET A 1 -1.67 -0.73 48.63
C MET A 1 -1.30 -1.40 47.33
N SER A 2 -1.74 -0.79 46.24
CA SER A 2 -1.73 -1.26 44.86
C SER A 2 -0.35 -1.08 44.21
N ASN A 3 0.19 -2.14 43.60
CA ASN A 3 1.23 -2.04 42.57
C ASN A 3 0.64 -2.51 41.24
N ILE A 4 0.48 -1.54 40.33
CA ILE A 4 0.03 -1.69 38.94
C ILE A 4 1.25 -2.11 38.11
N PRO A 5 1.17 -3.12 37.20
CA PRO A 5 2.24 -3.41 36.25
C PRO A 5 2.19 -2.50 35.00
N ASN A 6 3.38 -2.06 34.59
CA ASN A 6 3.72 -1.05 33.57
C ASN A 6 3.17 -1.22 32.14
N ASP A 7 2.74 -0.10 31.56
CA ASP A 7 2.29 0.16 30.16
C ASP A 7 3.42 0.21 29.09
N ASN A 8 4.61 -0.33 29.34
CA ASN A 8 5.79 -0.02 28.51
C ASN A 8 5.85 -0.72 27.13
N LYS A 9 4.97 -1.67 26.78
CA LYS A 9 5.04 -2.38 25.48
C LYS A 9 4.37 -1.65 24.31
N LEU A 10 3.49 -0.68 24.56
CA LEU A 10 2.82 0.09 23.51
C LEU A 10 3.71 1.25 23.01
N ASN A 11 4.55 1.80 23.89
CA ASN A 11 5.48 2.88 23.55
C ASN A 11 6.64 2.40 22.65
N ASP A 12 7.11 1.16 22.83
CA ASP A 12 8.14 0.56 21.97
C ASP A 12 7.66 0.42 20.51
N ILE A 13 6.36 0.20 20.30
CA ILE A 13 5.75 0.14 18.95
C ILE A 13 5.68 1.54 18.33
N ILE A 14 5.51 2.60 19.13
CA ILE A 14 5.44 3.98 18.67
C ILE A 14 6.85 4.56 18.37
N GLU A 15 7.89 4.10 19.07
CA GLU A 15 9.28 4.52 18.80
C GLU A 15 9.85 3.97 17.48
N ASP A 16 9.48 2.75 17.08
CA ASP A 16 9.85 2.18 15.77
C ASP A 16 9.22 2.94 14.59
N PHE A 17 8.11 3.66 14.80
CA PHE A 17 7.49 4.53 13.78
C PHE A 17 8.21 5.87 13.57
N ASN A 18 9.04 6.32 14.53
CA ASN A 18 9.62 7.66 14.52
C ASN A 18 11.11 7.73 14.15
N ASN A 19 11.84 6.60 14.14
CA ASN A 19 13.30 6.59 14.02
C ASN A 19 13.88 6.51 12.59
N ASP A 20 13.08 6.70 11.53
CA ASP A 20 13.56 6.70 10.14
C ASP A 20 14.10 8.07 9.65
N LYS A 21 14.46 8.96 10.60
CA LYS A 21 15.16 10.23 10.34
C LYS A 21 16.50 10.21 11.07
N ASN A 22 17.54 9.66 10.43
CA ASN A 22 18.95 10.08 10.49
C ASN A 22 19.91 8.92 10.18
N THR A 23 20.04 8.58 8.89
CA THR A 23 21.29 7.99 8.37
C THR A 23 21.51 8.52 6.96
N PRO A 24 22.57 9.30 6.69
CA PRO A 24 22.86 9.79 5.35
C PRO A 24 23.40 8.62 4.51
N SER A 25 22.67 8.26 3.46
CA SER A 25 23.14 7.33 2.45
C SER A 25 24.22 8.00 1.60
N LEU A 26 25.49 7.69 1.86
CA LEU A 26 26.57 7.93 0.90
C LEU A 26 26.53 6.82 -0.15
N TYR A 27 25.93 7.14 -1.31
CA TYR A 27 26.21 6.45 -2.56
C TYR A 27 26.63 7.51 -3.58
N THR A 28 27.94 7.64 -3.76
CA THR A 28 28.53 8.33 -4.91
C THR A 28 28.37 7.45 -6.14
N LEU A 29 27.70 8.00 -7.14
CA LEU A 29 27.71 7.54 -8.53
C LEU A 29 29.08 7.83 -9.15
N SER A 30 29.69 6.83 -9.76
CA SER A 30 30.62 7.03 -10.87
C SER A 30 30.29 6.01 -11.96
N SER A 31 29.67 6.52 -13.02
CA SER A 31 29.62 5.95 -14.36
C SER A 31 31.01 5.88 -14.97
N GLU A 32 31.34 4.80 -15.67
CA GLU A 32 31.70 4.83 -17.10
C GLU A 32 32.00 3.42 -17.63
N GLU A 33 31.72 3.27 -18.91
CA GLU A 33 31.71 2.08 -19.75
C GLU A 33 33.13 1.55 -19.99
N GLU A 34 33.28 0.24 -20.26
CA GLU A 34 33.68 -0.22 -21.60
C GLU A 34 33.74 -1.74 -21.70
N CYS A 35 33.42 -2.19 -22.91
CA CYS A 35 33.31 -3.55 -23.39
C CYS A 35 34.69 -4.02 -23.85
N GLU A 36 35.13 -5.24 -23.53
CA GLU A 36 36.07 -5.95 -24.41
C GLU A 36 36.04 -7.47 -24.21
N THR A 37 36.04 -8.15 -25.35
CA THR A 37 36.16 -9.60 -25.52
C THR A 37 37.60 -9.90 -25.92
N LEU A 38 38.20 -11.02 -25.48
CA LEU A 38 39.07 -11.90 -26.29
C LEU A 38 39.75 -13.02 -25.46
N SER A 39 39.44 -14.26 -25.87
CA SER A 39 40.30 -15.43 -26.13
C SER A 39 41.57 -15.75 -25.34
N ASN A 40 41.68 -17.07 -25.09
CA ASN A 40 42.81 -17.99 -25.34
C ASN A 40 43.66 -18.52 -24.17
N SER A 41 43.55 -19.85 -24.06
CA SER A 41 44.61 -20.88 -23.89
C SER A 41 45.74 -20.63 -22.88
N ASP A 42 45.90 -21.55 -21.93
CA ASP A 42 46.93 -22.57 -22.11
C ASP A 42 46.79 -23.74 -21.13
N SER A 43 46.82 -24.92 -21.73
CA SER A 43 46.93 -26.24 -21.13
C SER A 43 48.35 -26.52 -20.65
N ILE A 44 48.52 -27.07 -19.44
CA ILE A 44 49.71 -27.87 -19.12
C ILE A 44 49.27 -29.19 -18.49
N ASN A 45 49.37 -30.23 -19.33
CA ASN A 45 49.39 -31.65 -18.97
C ASN A 45 50.62 -31.97 -18.11
N ILE A 46 50.44 -32.65 -16.97
CA ILE A 46 51.47 -33.55 -16.42
C ILE A 46 50.87 -34.94 -16.23
N LYS A 47 51.58 -35.90 -16.82
CA LYS A 47 51.22 -37.29 -17.07
C LYS A 47 50.98 -38.11 -15.80
N LEU A 48 49.79 -38.69 -15.72
CA LEU A 48 49.48 -39.95 -15.04
C LEU A 48 50.02 -41.13 -15.87
N VAL A 49 50.80 -42.00 -15.24
CA VAL A 49 51.07 -43.39 -15.67
C VAL A 49 51.12 -44.20 -14.37
N GLY A 50 50.04 -44.92 -14.00
CA GLY A 50 49.76 -46.32 -14.37
C GLY A 50 50.15 -47.23 -13.17
N ASN A 51 49.42 -48.22 -12.69
CA ASN A 51 48.33 -49.02 -13.23
C ASN A 51 47.53 -49.70 -12.09
N LYS A 52 46.21 -49.75 -12.28
CA LYS A 52 45.19 -50.76 -11.92
C LYS A 52 45.51 -51.79 -10.81
N ARG A 53 44.57 -51.90 -9.86
CA ARG A 53 43.73 -53.11 -9.74
C ARG A 53 42.37 -52.81 -9.10
N ASN A 54 41.36 -53.37 -9.74
CA ASN A 54 39.93 -53.36 -9.43
C ASN A 54 39.66 -54.10 -8.10
N ASP A 55 38.67 -53.65 -7.35
CA ASP A 55 37.37 -54.35 -7.25
C ASP A 55 36.34 -53.42 -6.58
N GLU A 56 35.09 -53.62 -6.99
CA GLU A 56 33.91 -52.77 -6.88
C GLU A 56 33.51 -52.37 -5.45
N PHE A 57 32.90 -51.18 -5.30
CA PHE A 57 31.48 -51.04 -4.95
C PHE A 57 31.06 -49.56 -5.06
N LEU A 58 30.35 -49.27 -6.15
CA LEU A 58 29.63 -48.03 -6.43
C LEU A 58 28.38 -47.93 -5.55
N PHE A 59 28.20 -46.82 -4.84
CA PHE A 59 26.87 -46.37 -4.43
C PHE A 59 26.38 -45.33 -5.44
N TYR A 60 25.26 -45.65 -6.07
CA TYR A 60 24.54 -44.85 -7.06
C TYR A 60 24.12 -43.48 -6.50
N ASN A 61 24.32 -42.44 -7.29
CA ASN A 61 23.57 -41.19 -7.26
C ASN A 61 23.15 -40.81 -8.68
N ASN A 62 21.96 -40.22 -8.78
CA ASN A 62 21.22 -39.68 -9.95
C ASN A 62 20.45 -40.72 -10.79
N ASP A 63 19.22 -40.49 -11.26
CA ASP A 63 18.49 -39.26 -11.66
C ASP A 63 17.04 -39.24 -11.08
N ASN A 64 16.24 -38.17 -10.97
CA ASN A 64 15.97 -37.03 -11.84
C ASN A 64 15.32 -35.87 -11.04
N SER A 65 15.78 -34.63 -11.21
CA SER A 65 14.89 -33.47 -11.25
C SER A 65 15.53 -32.29 -12.01
N ILE A 66 14.89 -31.90 -13.11
CA ILE A 66 15.05 -30.62 -13.82
C ILE A 66 13.71 -29.92 -13.60
N THR A 67 13.60 -28.79 -12.88
CA THR A 67 13.71 -27.43 -13.41
C THR A 67 13.55 -26.39 -12.28
N ASP A 68 14.26 -25.27 -12.43
CA ASP A 68 14.03 -23.90 -11.93
C ASP A 68 14.11 -23.65 -10.39
N SER A 69 14.96 -22.78 -9.85
CA SER A 69 15.48 -21.50 -10.36
C SER A 69 16.70 -21.05 -9.53
N LYS A 70 17.55 -20.25 -10.19
CA LYS A 70 18.83 -19.69 -9.72
C LYS A 70 18.71 -18.89 -8.41
N ASP A 71 19.39 -19.38 -7.39
CA ASP A 71 20.11 -18.56 -6.41
C ASP A 71 21.42 -19.30 -6.14
N GLU A 72 22.45 -18.96 -6.92
CA GLU A 72 23.84 -19.35 -6.66
C GLU A 72 24.30 -18.63 -5.39
N ILE A 73 24.04 -19.25 -4.23
CA ILE A 73 24.93 -19.08 -3.09
C ILE A 73 25.96 -20.18 -3.27
N GLU A 74 27.14 -19.79 -3.76
CA GLU A 74 28.34 -20.62 -3.78
C GLU A 74 28.41 -21.43 -2.49
N SER A 75 28.21 -22.75 -2.63
CA SER A 75 28.74 -23.68 -1.65
C SER A 75 30.22 -23.37 -1.61
N SER A 76 30.66 -22.68 -0.56
CA SER A 76 32.07 -22.54 -0.25
C SER A 76 32.57 -23.93 0.09
N ASP A 77 32.94 -24.64 -0.97
CA ASP A 77 33.74 -25.83 -0.92
C ASP A 77 34.91 -25.50 -0.02
N ILE A 78 34.97 -26.23 1.10
CA ILE A 78 36.18 -26.33 1.89
C ILE A 78 37.23 -26.76 0.87
N ASP A 79 38.15 -25.86 0.50
CA ASP A 79 39.24 -26.15 -0.43
C ASP A 79 39.70 -27.58 -0.20
N THR A 80 39.61 -28.41 -1.25
CA THR A 80 40.09 -29.80 -1.28
C THR A 80 41.61 -29.81 -1.21
N VAL A 81 42.13 -29.36 -0.07
CA VAL A 81 43.55 -29.46 0.30
C VAL A 81 43.71 -30.79 1.02
N THR A 82 44.52 -31.63 0.41
CA THR A 82 44.97 -32.95 0.83
C THR A 82 45.47 -33.00 2.28
N LEU A 83 44.57 -33.28 3.23
CA LEU A 83 44.91 -33.77 4.56
C LEU A 83 44.49 -35.24 4.67
N GLU A 84 45.24 -36.11 3.99
CA GLU A 84 45.03 -37.57 3.93
C GLU A 84 45.61 -38.34 5.13
N LYS A 85 46.05 -37.67 6.20
CA LYS A 85 46.61 -38.35 7.37
C LYS A 85 45.57 -38.48 8.49
N SER A 86 45.20 -39.72 8.81
CA SER A 86 44.31 -40.10 9.92
C SER A 86 45.00 -40.09 11.29
N TYR A 87 46.26 -39.65 11.38
CA TYR A 87 47.07 -39.64 12.59
C TYR A 87 48.09 -38.48 12.61
N TYR A 88 48.32 -37.89 13.80
CA TYR A 88 49.39 -36.90 14.01
C TYR A 88 50.22 -37.22 15.26
N THR A 89 51.54 -37.06 15.17
CA THR A 89 52.46 -37.13 16.34
C THR A 89 52.42 -35.83 17.15
N SER A 90 52.89 -35.86 18.40
CA SER A 90 52.97 -34.64 19.21
C SER A 90 53.84 -33.56 18.58
N ALA A 91 54.93 -33.94 17.90
CA ALA A 91 55.81 -33.00 17.20
C ALA A 91 55.10 -32.36 16.00
N GLU A 92 54.40 -33.17 15.19
CA GLU A 92 53.66 -32.67 14.01
C GLU A 92 52.53 -31.69 14.39
N LEU A 93 51.84 -31.92 15.52
CA LEU A 93 50.78 -31.00 15.99
C LEU A 93 51.34 -29.67 16.52
N VAL A 94 52.57 -29.67 17.04
CA VAL A 94 53.24 -28.44 17.48
C VAL A 94 53.59 -27.56 16.28
N ASP A 95 53.95 -28.16 15.15
CA ASP A 95 54.27 -27.45 13.91
C ASP A 95 53.01 -27.02 13.14
N LYS A 96 51.91 -27.76 13.29
CA LYS A 96 50.61 -27.53 12.59
C LYS A 96 49.49 -27.04 13.50
N LYS A 97 49.77 -26.09 14.39
CA LYS A 97 48.80 -25.58 15.37
C LYS A 97 47.52 -25.03 14.73
N ASP A 98 47.65 -24.38 13.58
CA ASP A 98 46.53 -23.74 12.87
C ASP A 98 45.61 -24.76 12.16
N ASP A 99 46.08 -26.00 11.97
CA ASP A 99 45.29 -27.07 11.37
C ASP A 99 44.46 -27.86 12.39
N ILE A 100 44.75 -27.74 13.68
CA ILE A 100 44.09 -28.52 14.74
C ILE A 100 42.57 -28.33 14.74
N VAL A 101 42.09 -27.09 14.55
CA VAL A 101 40.64 -26.83 14.44
C VAL A 101 40.04 -27.52 13.22
N LYS A 102 40.75 -27.50 12.09
CA LYS A 102 40.30 -28.13 10.83
C LYS A 102 40.08 -29.63 10.99
N LEU A 103 40.95 -30.31 11.75
CA LEU A 103 40.85 -31.75 11.99
C LEU A 103 39.53 -32.15 12.66
N PHE A 104 39.03 -31.36 13.61
CA PHE A 104 37.75 -31.64 14.27
C PHE A 104 36.53 -31.41 13.37
N TYR A 105 36.67 -30.62 12.31
CA TYR A 105 35.61 -30.45 11.30
C TYR A 105 35.57 -31.63 10.34
N LEU A 106 36.74 -32.10 9.91
CA LEU A 106 36.90 -33.15 8.91
C LEU A 106 36.51 -34.55 9.42
N PHE A 107 36.91 -34.90 10.65
CA PHE A 107 36.74 -36.26 11.16
C PHE A 107 35.49 -36.40 12.03
N ASP A 108 34.76 -37.52 11.85
CA ASP A 108 33.55 -37.83 12.64
C ASP A 108 33.87 -38.63 13.90
N VAL A 109 35.04 -39.28 13.97
CA VAL A 109 35.50 -40.05 15.14
C VAL A 109 36.91 -39.62 15.51
N VAL A 110 37.16 -39.38 16.80
CA VAL A 110 38.45 -38.95 17.33
C VAL A 110 38.86 -39.82 18.51
N ILE A 111 40.12 -40.23 18.54
CA ILE A 111 40.72 -41.02 19.61
C ILE A 111 42.03 -40.37 20.06
N PHE A 112 42.19 -40.17 21.36
CA PHE A 112 43.44 -39.68 21.94
C PHE A 112 44.24 -40.85 22.52
N THR A 113 45.45 -41.12 22.04
CA THR A 113 46.25 -42.28 22.49
C THR A 113 47.74 -41.97 22.57
N ASP A 114 48.57 -42.91 23.02
CA ASP A 114 50.01 -42.67 23.14
C ASP A 114 50.72 -42.67 21.78
N ASP A 115 51.68 -41.75 21.61
CA ASP A 115 52.50 -41.64 20.40
C ASP A 115 53.13 -42.99 19.99
N TYR A 116 53.66 -43.76 20.94
CA TYR A 116 54.32 -45.03 20.67
C TYR A 116 53.37 -46.11 20.11
N ARG A 117 52.07 -46.04 20.41
CA ARG A 117 51.08 -47.00 19.91
C ARG A 117 50.82 -46.85 18.42
N ILE A 118 51.16 -45.68 17.86
CA ILE A 118 50.95 -45.36 16.45
C ILE A 118 52.26 -45.35 15.66
N ARG A 119 53.39 -45.04 16.33
CA ARG A 119 54.74 -44.89 15.74
C ARG A 119 55.33 -46.12 15.06
N LEU A 120 54.91 -47.33 15.43
CA LEU A 120 55.61 -48.58 15.05
C LEU A 120 55.05 -49.31 13.81
N VAL A 121 54.00 -48.80 13.17
CA VAL A 121 53.46 -49.44 11.96
C VAL A 121 54.21 -49.01 10.68
N ASN A 122 54.86 -47.85 10.68
CA ASN A 122 55.61 -47.36 9.51
C ASN A 122 57.05 -47.86 9.41
N ASN A 123 57.54 -48.62 10.38
CA ASN A 123 58.88 -49.21 10.31
C ASN A 123 58.85 -50.63 10.88
N THR A 124 58.84 -51.63 10.01
CA THR A 124 59.85 -52.73 9.95
C THR A 124 59.33 -53.92 9.12
N ARG A 125 60.00 -54.16 7.97
CA ARG A 125 60.27 -55.53 7.53
C ARG A 125 61.34 -56.09 8.47
N TRP A 126 61.15 -57.34 8.87
CA TRP A 126 62.08 -58.19 9.63
C TRP A 126 62.23 -57.90 11.13
N PHE A 127 61.45 -58.60 11.96
CA PHE A 127 61.93 -59.51 13.02
C PHE A 127 60.74 -60.30 13.58
N CYS A 128 60.58 -61.55 13.14
CA CYS A 128 59.79 -62.56 13.84
C CYS A 128 60.68 -63.18 14.92
N PHE A 129 60.18 -63.25 16.16
CA PHE A 129 60.53 -64.17 17.26
C PHE A 129 60.49 -63.42 18.60
N LEU A 130 59.27 -63.23 19.13
CA LEU A 130 58.93 -63.28 20.55
C LEU A 130 57.40 -63.16 20.66
N LYS A 131 56.74 -64.31 20.84
CA LYS A 131 55.33 -64.38 21.23
C LYS A 131 55.22 -64.04 22.73
N SER A 132 54.91 -62.79 23.04
CA SER A 132 53.96 -62.40 24.10
C SER A 132 53.64 -60.90 23.98
N ASN A 133 52.36 -60.54 24.09
CA ASN A 133 51.77 -59.18 24.05
C ASN A 133 51.60 -58.46 22.68
N SER A 134 51.15 -59.16 21.64
CA SER A 134 50.82 -58.58 20.32
C SER A 134 49.47 -57.80 20.28
N LEU A 135 49.23 -56.88 21.22
CA LEU A 135 47.97 -56.09 21.29
C LEU A 135 48.18 -54.58 21.54
N LYS A 136 49.38 -54.04 21.35
CA LYS A 136 49.69 -52.63 21.71
C LYS A 136 49.78 -51.63 20.55
N TYR A 137 49.84 -52.08 19.28
CA TYR A 137 50.07 -51.21 18.13
C TYR A 137 48.84 -51.10 17.21
N ILE A 138 48.58 -49.90 16.68
CA ILE A 138 47.43 -49.61 15.80
C ILE A 138 47.95 -49.20 14.43
N ASN A 139 47.39 -49.81 13.36
CA ASN A 139 47.55 -49.31 11.99
C ASN A 139 46.36 -48.39 11.66
N PRO A 140 46.55 -47.06 11.53
CA PRO A 140 45.49 -46.11 11.21
C PRO A 140 44.76 -46.41 9.89
N ASP A 141 45.42 -47.01 8.91
CA ASP A 141 44.82 -47.35 7.60
C ASP A 141 43.72 -48.42 7.72
N LYS A 142 43.71 -49.19 8.81
CA LYS A 142 42.65 -50.17 9.12
C LYS A 142 41.38 -49.52 9.69
N PHE A 143 41.43 -48.22 9.98
CA PHE A 143 40.36 -47.44 10.58
C PHE A 143 40.09 -46.15 9.77
N PRO A 144 39.64 -46.28 8.51
CA PRO A 144 39.33 -45.12 7.67
C PRO A 144 38.26 -44.25 8.36
N GLY A 145 38.44 -42.92 8.29
CA GLY A 145 37.53 -41.96 8.91
C GLY A 145 37.70 -41.72 10.42
N ILE A 146 38.68 -42.36 11.07
CA ILE A 146 39.04 -42.11 12.47
C ILE A 146 40.31 -41.26 12.57
N LEU A 147 40.27 -40.20 13.39
CA LEU A 147 41.43 -39.39 13.72
C LEU A 147 42.11 -39.87 15.00
N PHE A 148 43.39 -40.20 14.92
CA PHE A 148 44.23 -40.50 16.07
C PHE A 148 45.09 -39.29 16.45
N LEU A 149 44.91 -38.79 17.66
CA LEU A 149 45.70 -37.68 18.23
C LEU A 149 46.52 -38.17 19.43
N PRO A 150 47.68 -37.56 19.70
CA PRO A 150 48.55 -37.97 20.78
C PRO A 150 48.09 -37.34 22.09
N PHE A 151 47.87 -38.17 23.12
CA PHE A 151 47.38 -37.72 24.41
C PHE A 151 48.36 -36.77 25.12
N SER A 152 49.67 -36.90 24.87
CA SER A 152 50.70 -35.96 25.32
C SER A 152 50.48 -34.52 24.83
N SER A 153 49.74 -34.31 23.74
CA SER A 153 49.43 -32.98 23.19
C SER A 153 48.08 -32.41 23.65
N ILE A 154 47.38 -33.06 24.59
CA ILE A 154 46.05 -32.66 25.04
C ILE A 154 45.97 -31.20 25.53
N ASN A 155 46.99 -30.71 26.23
CA ASN A 155 47.02 -29.34 26.75
C ASN A 155 47.12 -28.31 25.62
N LEU A 156 47.90 -28.62 24.57
CA LEU A 156 47.99 -27.78 23.37
C LEU A 156 46.64 -27.72 22.65
N ILE A 157 46.01 -28.88 22.47
CA ILE A 157 44.71 -29.02 21.80
C ILE A 157 43.62 -28.28 22.58
N LYS A 158 43.52 -28.49 23.91
CA LYS A 158 42.59 -27.77 24.79
C LYS A 158 42.79 -26.25 24.69
N LYS A 159 44.05 -25.77 24.65
CA LYS A 159 44.36 -24.33 24.51
C LYS A 159 43.88 -23.75 23.17
N ILE A 160 44.06 -24.49 22.07
CA ILE A 160 43.65 -24.04 20.73
C ILE A 160 42.13 -24.06 20.59
N ILE A 161 41.46 -25.12 21.05
CA ILE A 161 39.99 -25.20 21.10
C ILE A 161 39.42 -24.03 21.92
N ASN A 162 39.98 -23.75 23.10
CA ASN A 162 39.51 -22.64 23.94
C ASN A 162 39.68 -21.27 23.26
N ARG A 163 40.78 -21.08 22.52
CA ARG A 163 41.00 -19.83 21.76
C ARG A 163 39.97 -19.68 20.64
N HIS A 164 39.71 -20.75 19.90
CA HIS A 164 38.70 -20.80 18.84
C HIS A 164 37.29 -20.55 19.38
N ASN A 165 36.90 -21.26 20.44
CA ASN A 165 35.58 -21.08 21.05
C ASN A 165 35.38 -19.67 21.62
N LYS A 166 36.41 -19.08 22.25
CA LYS A 166 36.36 -17.68 22.72
C LYS A 166 36.21 -16.69 21.58
N TYR A 167 36.94 -16.89 20.48
CA TYR A 167 36.85 -16.04 19.29
C TYR A 167 35.42 -16.04 18.71
N LEU A 168 34.77 -17.21 18.65
CA LEU A 168 33.38 -17.32 18.21
C LEU A 168 32.37 -16.67 19.18
N LEU A 169 32.66 -16.61 20.48
CA LEU A 169 31.79 -15.98 21.48
C LEU A 169 31.92 -14.44 21.51
N THR A 170 33.04 -13.89 21.05
CA THR A 170 33.29 -12.44 21.07
C THR A 170 32.88 -11.73 19.77
N ASN A 171 32.71 -12.48 18.68
CA ASN A 171 32.34 -11.95 17.36
C ASN A 171 30.88 -12.32 17.03
N ASP A 172 29.92 -11.62 17.66
CA ASP A 172 28.48 -11.80 17.42
C ASP A 172 27.97 -11.13 16.11
N SER A 173 28.86 -10.61 15.25
CA SER A 173 28.45 -9.94 14.01
C SER A 173 28.27 -10.93 12.85
N GLU A 174 27.05 -11.00 12.31
CA GLU A 174 26.62 -11.79 11.13
C GLU A 174 27.39 -11.48 9.81
N THR A 175 28.44 -10.65 9.84
CA THR A 175 29.07 -10.02 8.67
C THR A 175 30.47 -10.53 8.28
N TYR A 176 31.01 -11.57 8.92
CA TYR A 176 32.31 -12.15 8.50
C TYR A 176 32.21 -13.61 8.05
N ASN A 177 32.80 -13.91 6.88
CA ASN A 177 33.01 -15.26 6.36
C ASN A 177 34.06 -16.01 7.21
N ILE A 178 33.69 -16.42 8.42
CA ILE A 178 34.51 -17.29 9.25
C ILE A 178 34.47 -18.71 8.66
N LYS A 179 35.62 -19.26 8.27
CA LYS A 179 35.76 -20.61 7.68
C LYS A 179 35.32 -21.75 8.63
N PHE A 180 35.42 -21.55 9.94
CA PHE A 180 35.07 -22.52 10.99
C PHE A 180 34.07 -21.92 12.00
N LYS A 181 32.76 -22.15 11.81
CA LYS A 181 31.68 -21.44 12.53
C LYS A 181 31.15 -22.12 13.81
N TYR A 182 31.56 -23.35 14.07
CA TYR A 182 31.15 -24.16 15.22
C TYR A 182 32.19 -24.17 16.35
N GLN A 183 31.70 -24.08 17.60
CA GLN A 183 32.50 -24.35 18.79
C GLN A 183 32.80 -25.85 18.90
N ILE A 184 33.97 -26.23 19.40
CA ILE A 184 34.32 -27.64 19.63
C ILE A 184 34.19 -27.94 21.12
N CYS A 185 33.38 -28.96 21.45
CA CYS A 185 33.09 -29.36 22.83
C CYS A 185 33.22 -30.88 22.99
N PHE A 186 33.59 -31.32 24.19
CA PHE A 186 33.58 -32.75 24.56
C PHE A 186 32.53 -32.96 25.65
N ASP A 187 31.78 -34.05 25.56
CA ASP A 187 30.81 -34.44 26.59
C ASP A 187 31.56 -34.63 27.93
N GLU A 188 30.98 -34.15 29.04
CA GLU A 188 31.57 -34.07 30.39
C GLU A 188 32.75 -33.08 30.57
N GLY A 189 33.16 -32.36 29.52
CA GLY A 189 34.18 -31.30 29.61
C GLY A 189 35.63 -31.79 29.67
N ASP A 190 35.86 -33.09 29.81
CA ASP A 190 37.18 -33.71 29.84
C ASP A 190 37.43 -34.68 28.68
N ILE A 191 38.72 -34.79 28.31
CA ILE A 191 39.19 -35.64 27.22
C ILE A 191 39.99 -36.79 27.86
N TYR A 192 39.51 -38.01 27.69
CA TYR A 192 40.11 -39.22 28.28
C TYR A 192 41.01 -39.94 27.29
N LYS A 193 42.09 -40.52 27.81
CA LYS A 193 43.03 -41.33 27.04
C LYS A 193 42.40 -42.65 26.61
N ASN A 194 42.68 -43.04 25.37
CA ASN A 194 42.16 -44.21 24.65
C ASN A 194 40.63 -44.25 24.53
N MET A 195 39.94 -43.14 24.80
CA MET A 195 38.49 -43.04 24.67
C MET A 195 38.11 -42.76 23.20
N VAL A 196 37.07 -43.42 22.72
CA VAL A 196 36.51 -43.21 21.38
C VAL A 196 35.39 -42.19 21.44
N TYR A 197 35.62 -41.03 20.83
CA TYR A 197 34.62 -39.97 20.72
C TYR A 197 34.04 -39.90 19.32
N LYS A 198 32.72 -39.82 19.19
CA LYS A 198 32.01 -39.60 17.93
C LYS A 198 31.35 -38.22 17.94
N LYS A 199 31.46 -37.51 16.82
CA LYS A 199 31.00 -36.13 16.62
C LYS A 199 29.48 -36.08 16.42
N ILE A 200 28.81 -35.22 17.18
CA ILE A 200 27.42 -34.81 16.99
C ILE A 200 27.42 -33.30 16.75
N GLN A 201 26.78 -32.85 15.68
CA GLN A 201 26.56 -31.42 15.44
C GLN A 201 25.27 -30.97 16.12
N ILE A 202 25.35 -29.96 17.00
CA ILE A 202 24.25 -29.43 17.79
C ILE A 202 24.28 -27.91 17.72
N GLN A 203 23.28 -27.29 17.09
CA GLN A 203 23.25 -25.84 16.88
C GLN A 203 24.60 -25.32 16.34
N ASN A 204 25.27 -24.43 17.09
CA ASN A 204 26.56 -23.85 16.77
C ASN A 204 27.76 -24.61 17.39
N LYS A 205 27.61 -25.91 17.71
CA LYS A 205 28.62 -26.73 18.38
C LYS A 205 28.87 -28.08 17.69
N LEU A 206 30.13 -28.51 17.66
CA LEU A 206 30.58 -29.88 17.40
C LEU A 206 30.84 -30.55 18.74
N LEU A 207 29.90 -31.38 19.20
CA LEU A 207 29.99 -32.12 20.45
C LEU A 207 30.58 -33.52 20.20
N PHE A 208 31.69 -33.81 20.83
CA PHE A 208 32.34 -35.12 20.80
C PHE A 208 31.88 -35.94 22.00
N VAL A 209 31.09 -36.98 21.73
CA VAL A 209 30.45 -37.84 22.75
C VAL A 209 31.12 -39.21 22.78
N PRO A 210 31.38 -39.80 23.96
CA PRO A 210 31.83 -41.19 24.06
C PRO A 210 30.91 -42.13 23.28
N MET A 211 31.49 -43.07 22.53
CA MET A 211 30.74 -43.95 21.63
C MET A 211 29.61 -44.72 22.34
N SER A 212 29.78 -45.12 23.60
CA SER A 212 28.75 -45.80 24.40
C SER A 212 27.51 -44.94 24.70
N LYS A 213 27.68 -43.62 24.79
CA LYS A 213 26.59 -42.64 25.04
C LYS A 213 26.03 -42.02 23.76
N TYR A 214 26.68 -42.24 22.61
CA TYR A 214 26.36 -41.54 21.37
C TYR A 214 24.90 -41.70 20.94
N GLN A 215 24.35 -42.91 20.93
CA GLN A 215 22.97 -43.15 20.48
C GLN A 215 21.94 -42.55 21.45
N LEU A 216 22.20 -42.64 22.75
CA LEU A 216 21.36 -42.03 23.78
C LEU A 216 21.35 -40.50 23.65
N LYS A 217 22.53 -39.88 23.53
CA LYS A 217 22.65 -38.42 23.33
C LYS A 217 22.04 -37.96 22.02
N LEU A 218 22.26 -38.67 20.92
CA LEU A 218 21.65 -38.36 19.64
C LEU A 218 20.12 -38.38 19.72
N THR A 219 19.56 -39.37 20.44
CA THR A 219 18.11 -39.49 20.68
C THR A 219 17.60 -38.34 21.54
N GLU A 220 18.27 -38.03 22.65
CA GLU A 220 17.95 -36.89 23.52
C GLU A 220 17.89 -35.59 22.70
N TYR A 221 18.88 -35.32 21.87
CA TYR A 221 18.92 -34.10 21.05
C TYR A 221 17.86 -34.07 19.95
N LYS A 222 17.56 -35.22 19.33
CA LYS A 222 16.44 -35.33 18.36
C LYS A 222 15.10 -35.04 19.02
N LEU A 223 14.82 -35.65 20.18
CA LEU A 223 13.61 -35.39 20.95
C LEU A 223 13.54 -33.94 21.41
N ARG A 224 14.64 -33.37 21.90
CA ARG A 224 14.69 -31.97 22.32
C ARG A 224 14.40 -31.01 21.17
N GLY A 225 15.02 -31.25 20.02
CA GLY A 225 14.78 -30.45 18.82
C GLY A 225 13.35 -30.59 18.30
N PHE A 226 12.78 -31.79 18.36
CA PHE A 226 11.36 -32.01 18.06
C PHE A 226 10.47 -31.20 19.01
N CYS A 227 10.68 -31.28 20.32
CA CYS A 227 9.93 -30.51 21.32
C CYS A 227 10.04 -28.99 21.09
N GLN A 228 11.24 -28.47 20.78
CA GLN A 228 11.44 -27.04 20.46
C GLN A 228 10.60 -26.58 19.28
N ILE A 229 10.54 -27.38 18.21
CA ILE A 229 9.74 -27.07 17.03
C ILE A 229 8.25 -27.17 17.37
N MET A 230 7.82 -28.20 18.10
CA MET A 230 6.43 -28.39 18.51
C MET A 230 5.93 -27.25 19.41
N GLU A 231 6.76 -26.79 20.34
CA GLU A 231 6.48 -25.62 21.18
C GLU A 231 6.24 -24.37 20.31
N GLU A 232 7.15 -24.08 19.36
CA GLU A 232 6.97 -22.95 18.45
C GLU A 232 5.74 -23.08 17.52
N LEU A 233 5.27 -24.29 17.27
CA LEU A 233 4.03 -24.58 16.54
C LEU A 233 2.76 -24.51 17.42
N GLY A 234 2.93 -24.22 18.71
CA GLY A 234 1.83 -24.04 19.67
C GLY A 234 1.40 -25.32 20.39
N ALA A 235 2.34 -26.22 20.68
CA ALA A 235 2.08 -27.37 21.55
C ALA A 235 1.69 -26.92 22.96
N VAL A 236 0.64 -27.51 23.52
CA VAL A 236 0.17 -27.32 24.90
C VAL A 236 0.66 -28.47 25.78
N GLU A 237 0.71 -29.68 25.23
CA GLU A 237 1.18 -30.88 25.91
C GLU A 237 1.93 -31.78 24.92
N ILE A 238 3.07 -32.31 25.34
CA ILE A 238 3.78 -33.39 24.66
C ILE A 238 3.89 -34.53 25.66
N GLU A 239 3.36 -35.68 25.28
CA GLU A 239 3.43 -36.93 26.03
C GLU A 239 4.39 -37.87 25.29
N ILE A 240 5.35 -38.43 26.04
CA ILE A 240 6.33 -39.39 25.55
C ILE A 240 6.17 -40.69 26.33
N GLU A 241 5.85 -41.75 25.61
CA GLU A 241 5.62 -43.09 26.13
C GLU A 241 6.73 -44.01 25.57
N PHE A 242 7.52 -44.60 26.48
CA PHE A 242 8.62 -45.48 26.11
C PHE A 242 8.13 -46.93 26.10
N ASN A 243 7.89 -47.48 24.91
CA ASN A 243 7.41 -48.85 24.75
C ASN A 243 8.54 -49.81 24.45
N HIS A 244 8.53 -50.92 25.19
CA HIS A 244 9.34 -52.09 24.92
C HIS A 244 8.56 -53.01 23.98
N GLU A 245 8.87 -53.00 22.68
CA GLU A 245 8.40 -54.10 21.83
C GLU A 245 8.89 -55.41 22.44
N LYS A 246 7.96 -56.33 22.70
CA LYS A 246 8.18 -57.63 23.33
C LYS A 246 9.37 -58.33 22.65
N LEU A 247 10.47 -58.50 23.39
CA LEU A 247 11.40 -59.60 23.16
C LEU A 247 10.58 -60.88 23.35
N GLU A 248 10.06 -61.41 22.25
CA GLU A 248 9.37 -62.70 22.26
C GLU A 248 10.31 -63.78 22.78
N ALA A 249 9.75 -64.59 23.66
CA ALA A 249 10.32 -65.71 24.37
C ALA A 249 11.53 -66.37 23.69
N THR A 250 12.74 -66.14 24.23
CA THR A 250 13.66 -67.20 24.65
C THR A 250 14.92 -66.59 25.27
N HIS A 251 15.19 -67.02 26.51
CA HIS A 251 16.38 -66.78 27.33
C HIS A 251 16.53 -65.43 28.08
N LYS A 252 16.40 -65.58 29.42
CA LYS A 252 16.69 -64.67 30.54
C LYS A 252 15.85 -63.38 30.59
N LYS A 253 15.07 -63.24 31.68
CA LYS A 253 14.49 -61.97 32.15
C LYS A 253 15.63 -60.96 32.29
N VAL A 254 15.77 -60.07 31.31
CA VAL A 254 16.60 -58.87 31.43
C VAL A 254 15.77 -57.82 32.16
N THR A 255 16.12 -57.53 33.40
CA THR A 255 15.69 -56.31 34.08
C THR A 255 16.40 -55.13 33.42
N VAL A 256 15.67 -54.34 32.64
CA VAL A 256 16.16 -53.07 32.10
C VAL A 256 16.15 -52.05 33.25
N ASN A 257 17.30 -51.45 33.56
CA ASN A 257 17.38 -50.39 34.55
C ASN A 257 16.63 -49.15 34.04
N THR A 258 15.66 -48.68 34.82
CA THR A 258 14.81 -47.50 34.56
C THR A 258 15.55 -46.16 34.65
N SER A 259 16.86 -46.17 34.95
CA SER A 259 17.69 -44.98 35.16
C SER A 259 17.87 -44.13 33.90
N ASP A 260 17.98 -44.76 32.73
CA ASP A 260 18.33 -44.07 31.48
C ASP A 260 17.13 -43.31 30.90
N PHE A 261 15.91 -43.81 31.12
CA PHE A 261 14.67 -43.11 30.78
C PHE A 261 14.44 -41.90 31.68
N LYS A 262 14.70 -42.07 32.98
CA LYS A 262 14.67 -40.96 33.93
C LYS A 262 15.70 -39.89 33.60
N TYR A 263 16.85 -40.29 33.04
CA TYR A 263 17.86 -39.37 32.54
C TYR A 263 17.36 -38.57 31.32
N ILE A 264 16.85 -39.23 30.27
CA ILE A 264 16.33 -38.54 29.08
C ILE A 264 15.13 -37.66 29.44
N ALA A 265 14.16 -38.17 30.19
CA ALA A 265 12.98 -37.41 30.57
C ALA A 265 13.32 -36.24 31.53
N GLY A 266 14.18 -36.48 32.52
CA GLY A 266 14.60 -35.47 33.50
C GLY A 266 15.43 -34.35 32.87
N THR A 267 16.34 -34.66 31.93
CA THR A 267 17.12 -33.64 31.20
C THR A 267 16.28 -32.79 30.26
N LEU A 268 15.14 -33.32 29.81
CA LEU A 268 14.18 -32.64 28.97
C LEU A 268 13.08 -31.88 29.76
N GLY A 269 13.09 -31.96 31.10
CA GLY A 269 12.13 -31.26 31.97
C GLY A 269 10.75 -31.91 32.07
N PHE A 270 10.62 -33.18 31.66
CA PHE A 270 9.36 -33.90 31.78
C PHE A 270 9.09 -34.32 33.22
N SER A 271 7.83 -34.22 33.64
CA SER A 271 7.35 -34.82 34.89
C SER A 271 6.83 -36.24 34.63
N GLU A 272 7.22 -37.18 35.49
CA GLU A 272 6.70 -38.54 35.49
C GLU A 272 5.21 -38.50 35.87
N SER A 273 4.34 -39.02 35.01
CA SER A 273 2.94 -39.22 35.34
C SER A 273 2.73 -40.70 35.63
N SER A 274 2.67 -41.07 36.92
CA SER A 274 2.37 -42.45 37.32
C SER A 274 0.91 -42.76 37.02
N SER A 275 0.64 -43.60 36.02
CA SER A 275 -0.59 -44.38 35.99
C SER A 275 -0.33 -45.68 36.76
N ASP A 276 -0.96 -45.82 37.93
CA ASP A 276 -0.99 -47.06 38.70
C ASP A 276 -1.60 -48.19 37.87
N SER A 277 -0.77 -48.97 37.18
CA SER A 277 -1.10 -50.35 36.84
C SER A 277 0.17 -51.12 36.52
N ASP A 278 0.28 -52.30 37.11
CA ASP A 278 1.42 -53.21 37.00
C ASP A 278 1.85 -53.50 35.55
N ASN A 279 3.13 -53.22 35.28
CA ASN A 279 3.99 -53.62 34.14
C ASN A 279 4.27 -52.60 33.02
N LYS A 280 5.57 -52.23 32.94
CA LYS A 280 6.41 -52.00 31.74
C LYS A 280 6.31 -50.70 30.93
N GLU A 281 5.34 -49.82 31.14
CA GLU A 281 5.24 -48.58 30.35
C GLU A 281 5.37 -47.35 31.27
N ILE A 282 6.42 -46.54 31.07
CA ILE A 282 6.62 -45.28 31.79
C ILE A 282 6.29 -44.14 30.83
N THR A 283 5.30 -43.32 31.21
CA THR A 283 4.86 -42.17 30.43
C THR A 283 5.32 -40.87 31.09
N TYR A 284 5.93 -40.01 30.28
CA TYR A 284 6.44 -38.71 30.69
C TYR A 284 5.68 -37.60 29.99
N LYS A 285 5.31 -36.55 30.74
CA LYS A 285 4.55 -35.41 30.20
C LYS A 285 5.32 -34.09 30.33
N LEU A 286 5.28 -33.30 29.27
CA LEU A 286 5.75 -31.92 29.22
C LEU A 286 4.56 -31.02 28.87
N VAL A 287 4.17 -30.16 29.82
CA VAL A 287 3.06 -29.22 29.66
C VAL A 287 3.63 -27.81 29.51
N TYR A 288 3.24 -27.13 28.43
CA TYR A 288 3.67 -25.77 28.14
C TYR A 288 2.70 -24.74 28.73
N PRO A 289 3.18 -23.54 29.11
CA PRO A 289 2.30 -22.47 29.57
C PRO A 289 1.34 -22.01 28.45
N LYS A 290 0.12 -21.62 28.83
CA LYS A 290 -0.96 -21.27 27.89
C LYS A 290 -0.73 -19.99 27.06
N HIS A 291 0.32 -19.21 27.33
CA HIS A 291 0.49 -17.84 26.82
C HIS A 291 1.66 -17.64 25.84
N ASN A 292 2.16 -18.70 25.23
CA ASN A 292 3.26 -18.58 24.27
C ASN A 292 2.76 -18.23 22.86
N THR A 293 3.36 -17.22 22.24
CA THR A 293 3.16 -16.92 20.81
C THR A 293 3.69 -18.06 19.95
N PHE A 294 2.92 -18.48 18.95
CA PHE A 294 3.29 -19.59 18.07
C PHE A 294 3.22 -19.21 16.59
N ILE A 295 3.81 -20.04 15.75
CA ILE A 295 4.05 -19.79 14.33
C ILE A 295 3.35 -20.84 13.48
N LEU A 296 2.52 -20.39 12.54
CA LEU A 296 1.84 -21.19 11.53
C LEU A 296 2.32 -20.82 10.13
N ASN A 297 3.63 -20.70 9.99
CA ASN A 297 4.29 -20.42 8.73
C ASN A 297 5.49 -21.34 8.57
N SER A 298 5.33 -22.40 7.77
CA SER A 298 6.36 -23.41 7.58
C SER A 298 7.66 -22.83 7.00
N LYS A 299 7.59 -21.76 6.19
CA LYS A 299 8.77 -21.07 5.67
C LYS A 299 9.59 -20.40 6.78
N ILE A 300 8.93 -19.82 7.78
CA ILE A 300 9.62 -19.21 8.94
C ILE A 300 10.31 -20.29 9.77
N ILE A 301 9.63 -21.40 10.03
CA ILE A 301 10.22 -22.55 10.76
C ILE A 301 11.42 -23.11 10.01
N LYS A 302 11.30 -23.35 8.70
CA LYS A 302 12.41 -23.82 7.86
C LYS A 302 13.60 -22.85 7.89
N LYS A 303 13.37 -21.55 7.75
CA LYS A 303 14.43 -20.53 7.88
C LYS A 303 15.11 -20.57 9.26
N LYS A 304 14.36 -20.80 10.34
CA LYS A 304 14.92 -20.96 11.69
C LYS A 304 15.78 -22.23 11.85
N ILE A 305 15.43 -23.31 11.14
CA ILE A 305 16.27 -24.53 11.05
C ILE A 305 17.56 -24.21 10.29
N GLU A 306 17.47 -23.52 9.17
CA GLU A 306 18.64 -23.15 8.33
C GLU A 306 19.62 -22.24 9.07
N THR A 307 19.11 -21.31 9.87
CA THR A 307 19.90 -20.37 10.68
C THR A 307 20.42 -21.00 11.99
N GLY A 308 20.12 -22.27 12.27
CA GLY A 308 20.65 -22.99 13.43
C GLY A 308 19.98 -22.64 14.76
N LYS A 309 18.77 -22.03 14.74
CA LYS A 309 18.03 -21.69 15.96
C LYS A 309 17.68 -22.95 16.78
N TYR A 310 17.26 -24.02 16.10
CA TYR A 310 16.92 -25.29 16.74
C TYR A 310 18.11 -26.24 16.80
N ILE A 311 18.00 -27.25 17.67
CA ILE A 311 19.00 -28.34 17.78
C ILE A 311 19.07 -29.17 16.49
N ILE A 312 17.94 -29.34 15.80
CA ILE A 312 17.88 -30.04 14.53
C ILE A 312 18.48 -29.14 13.44
N ASN A 313 19.52 -29.64 12.77
CA ASN A 313 20.13 -28.97 11.62
C ASN A 313 19.37 -29.28 10.31
N LYS A 314 19.68 -28.52 9.25
CA LYS A 314 19.06 -28.67 7.93
C LYS A 314 19.15 -30.11 7.39
N LYS A 315 20.33 -30.74 7.47
CA LYS A 315 20.53 -32.13 7.01
C LYS A 315 19.59 -33.13 7.70
N ASN A 316 19.45 -33.03 9.02
CA ASN A 316 18.55 -33.90 9.78
C ASN A 316 17.08 -33.63 9.45
N PHE A 317 16.71 -32.35 9.27
CA PHE A 317 15.37 -31.95 8.87
C PHE A 317 14.99 -32.48 7.48
N ASP A 318 15.87 -32.30 6.49
CA ASP A 318 15.64 -32.72 5.10
C ASP A 318 15.50 -34.25 5.00
N SER A 319 16.18 -35.01 5.87
CA SER A 319 16.07 -36.47 5.94
C SER A 319 14.87 -37.00 6.74
N ASN A 320 14.11 -36.14 7.44
CA ASN A 320 13.01 -36.54 8.32
C ASN A 320 11.65 -36.14 7.73
N LEU A 321 11.03 -37.06 6.98
CA LEU A 321 9.72 -36.86 6.35
C LEU A 321 8.60 -36.61 7.36
N GLU A 322 8.63 -37.26 8.53
CA GLU A 322 7.60 -37.06 9.56
C GLU A 322 7.64 -35.65 10.14
N LEU A 323 8.84 -35.12 10.39
CA LEU A 323 9.03 -33.76 10.88
C LEU A 323 8.60 -32.72 9.83
N GLN A 324 8.87 -32.98 8.55
CA GLN A 324 8.36 -32.13 7.47
C GLN A 324 6.83 -32.20 7.40
N TYR A 325 6.27 -33.40 7.48
CA TYR A 325 4.83 -33.64 7.43
C TYR A 325 4.12 -32.92 8.56
N ILE A 326 4.54 -33.07 9.82
CA ILE A 326 3.88 -32.41 10.95
C ILE A 326 3.94 -30.88 10.89
N ILE A 327 5.07 -30.30 10.46
CA ILE A 327 5.20 -28.84 10.29
C ILE A 327 4.21 -28.36 9.24
N GLU A 328 4.15 -29.02 8.08
CA GLU A 328 3.20 -28.65 7.03
C GLU A 328 1.76 -28.91 7.46
N SER A 329 1.43 -30.06 8.07
CA SER A 329 0.09 -30.37 8.56
C SER A 329 -0.39 -29.36 9.60
N ARG A 330 0.49 -28.94 10.52
CA ARG A 330 0.13 -27.92 11.52
C ARG A 330 -0.03 -26.55 10.88
N CYS A 331 0.88 -26.13 10.00
CA CYS A 331 0.81 -24.82 9.33
C CYS A 331 -0.27 -24.72 8.25
N ARG A 332 -0.72 -25.84 7.66
CA ARG A 332 -1.67 -25.88 6.53
C ARG A 332 -3.05 -26.43 6.86
N HIS A 333 -3.15 -27.26 7.90
CA HIS A 333 -4.41 -27.91 8.29
C HIS A 333 -4.80 -27.68 9.76
N PHE A 334 -4.01 -26.93 10.54
CA PHE A 334 -4.30 -26.61 11.95
C PHE A 334 -4.61 -27.87 12.79
N ILE A 335 -3.85 -28.96 12.61
CA ILE A 335 -4.08 -30.19 13.38
C ILE A 335 -3.95 -29.90 14.89
N THR A 336 -4.83 -30.49 15.70
CA THR A 336 -4.87 -30.27 17.16
C THR A 336 -4.25 -31.41 17.94
N ASN A 337 -4.19 -32.60 17.35
CA ASN A 337 -3.53 -33.77 17.92
C ASN A 337 -2.64 -34.40 16.85
N TYR A 338 -1.48 -34.89 17.26
CA TYR A 338 -0.58 -35.67 16.43
C TYR A 338 0.06 -36.78 17.26
N SER A 339 0.26 -37.94 16.67
CA SER A 339 0.98 -39.04 17.30
C SER A 339 1.98 -39.62 16.31
N THR A 340 3.22 -39.81 16.75
CA THR A 340 4.25 -40.53 15.99
C THR A 340 5.01 -41.50 16.88
N VAL A 341 5.73 -42.43 16.26
CA VAL A 341 6.59 -43.41 16.91
C VAL A 341 8.01 -43.20 16.42
N PHE A 342 8.89 -42.70 17.28
CA PHE A 342 10.33 -42.73 16.98
C PHE A 342 10.87 -44.11 17.31
N THR A 343 11.35 -44.84 16.31
CA THR A 343 12.02 -46.11 16.52
C THR A 343 13.52 -45.89 16.71
N LEU A 344 14.05 -46.36 17.84
CA LEU A 344 15.48 -46.49 18.04
C LEU A 344 15.92 -47.84 17.47
N ASP A 345 16.46 -47.80 16.26
CA ASP A 345 17.15 -48.94 15.71
C ASP A 345 18.63 -48.84 16.07
N ASN A 346 19.02 -49.50 17.16
CA ASN A 346 20.44 -49.64 17.52
C ASN A 346 21.20 -50.50 16.50
N SER A 347 20.55 -51.14 15.51
CA SER A 347 21.13 -52.13 14.61
C SER A 347 21.84 -51.57 13.36
N ILE A 348 22.51 -50.41 13.45
CA ILE A 348 23.41 -49.99 12.36
C ILE A 348 24.60 -50.97 12.33
N SER A 349 24.53 -51.98 11.47
CA SER A 349 25.48 -53.10 11.36
C SER A 349 26.94 -52.68 11.18
N TYR A 350 27.19 -51.47 10.67
CA TYR A 350 28.51 -50.89 10.47
C TYR A 350 29.18 -50.45 11.78
N ASP A 351 28.46 -49.73 12.63
CA ASP A 351 28.99 -49.21 13.90
C ASP A 351 29.39 -50.36 14.83
N PHE A 352 28.61 -51.47 14.88
CA PHE A 352 28.97 -52.66 15.66
C PHE A 352 30.27 -53.33 15.18
N LYS A 353 30.48 -53.44 13.87
CA LYS A 353 31.72 -54.00 13.30
C LYS A 353 32.92 -53.11 13.64
N LEU A 354 32.75 -51.79 13.62
CA LEU A 354 33.79 -50.84 14.00
C LEU A 354 34.08 -50.89 15.50
N MET A 355 33.04 -50.93 16.34
CA MET A 355 33.15 -51.04 17.80
C MET A 355 33.90 -52.30 18.21
N GLY A 356 33.55 -53.47 17.68
CA GLY A 356 34.27 -54.72 17.96
C GLY A 356 35.74 -54.70 17.50
N LYS A 357 36.05 -54.00 16.40
CA LYS A 357 37.44 -53.77 15.97
C LYS A 357 38.19 -52.83 16.89
N LEU A 358 37.56 -51.81 17.46
CA LEU A 358 38.20 -50.86 18.38
C LEU A 358 38.41 -51.45 19.78
N GLU A 359 37.43 -52.20 20.30
CA GLU A 359 37.54 -52.93 21.57
C GLU A 359 38.67 -53.96 21.53
N SER A 360 38.78 -54.73 20.43
CA SER A 360 39.87 -55.68 20.25
C SER A 360 41.26 -55.05 20.18
N HIS A 361 41.38 -53.72 20.06
CA HIS A 361 42.63 -52.96 20.15
C HIS A 361 42.77 -52.19 21.48
N ASN A 362 42.03 -52.55 22.53
CA ASN A 362 42.06 -51.91 23.85
C ASN A 362 41.71 -50.41 23.81
N PHE A 363 40.81 -49.98 22.93
CA PHE A 363 40.20 -48.66 23.02
C PHE A 363 38.95 -48.72 23.88
N ASN A 364 38.79 -47.72 24.73
CA ASN A 364 37.64 -47.57 25.59
C ASN A 364 36.51 -46.91 24.80
N LEU A 365 35.36 -47.59 24.67
CA LEU A 365 34.17 -47.03 24.02
C LEU A 365 33.34 -46.15 24.97
N GLY A 366 33.64 -46.15 26.28
CA GLY A 366 32.96 -45.33 27.28
C GLY A 366 32.92 -46.00 28.66
N PHE A 367 32.22 -45.39 29.60
CA PHE A 367 31.99 -46.00 30.92
C PHE A 367 31.10 -47.22 30.79
N GLU A 368 31.33 -48.26 31.60
CA GLU A 368 30.61 -49.54 31.58
C GLU A 368 29.09 -49.35 31.74
N THR A 369 28.40 -49.14 30.63
CA THR A 369 26.98 -49.45 30.50
C THR A 369 26.91 -50.89 30.01
N ASN A 370 26.24 -51.78 30.73
CA ASN A 370 26.09 -53.21 30.38
C ASN A 370 25.75 -53.38 28.88
N ASN A 371 26.77 -53.63 28.06
CA ASN A 371 26.69 -53.71 26.60
C ASN A 371 25.80 -54.86 26.11
N GLU A 372 25.46 -55.82 26.98
CA GLU A 372 24.49 -56.88 26.68
C GLU A 372 23.04 -56.38 26.63
N VAL A 373 22.71 -55.32 27.38
CA VAL A 373 21.32 -54.80 27.48
C VAL A 373 20.99 -53.88 26.30
N ILE A 374 21.97 -53.13 25.78
CA ILE A 374 21.78 -52.15 24.69
C ILE A 374 21.64 -52.83 23.32
N LYS A 375 22.26 -54.01 23.14
CA LYS A 375 22.30 -54.74 21.85
C LYS A 375 20.93 -55.16 21.31
N ASN A 376 19.90 -55.26 22.16
CA ASN A 376 18.58 -55.80 21.78
C ASN A 376 17.40 -54.84 22.05
N LEU A 377 17.65 -53.58 22.44
CA LEU A 377 16.58 -52.61 22.68
C LEU A 377 16.16 -51.96 21.36
N LYS A 378 15.20 -52.58 20.66
CA LYS A 378 14.36 -51.84 19.70
C LYS A 378 13.36 -51.05 20.51
N LEU A 379 13.70 -49.80 20.75
CA LEU A 379 12.92 -48.94 21.63
C LEU A 379 12.01 -48.07 20.79
N SER A 380 10.70 -48.25 20.95
CA SER A 380 9.71 -47.38 20.33
C SER A 380 9.34 -46.27 21.31
N ILE A 381 9.60 -45.02 20.91
CA ILE A 381 9.21 -43.83 21.66
C ILE A 381 7.94 -43.28 21.01
N ASN A 382 6.81 -43.60 21.60
CA ASN A 382 5.52 -43.07 21.18
C ASN A 382 5.40 -41.63 21.68
N THR A 383 5.29 -40.69 20.76
CA THR A 383 5.15 -39.27 21.08
C THR A 383 3.78 -38.78 20.66
N LYS A 384 2.99 -38.28 21.60
CA LYS A 384 1.68 -37.66 21.36
C LYS A 384 1.79 -36.17 21.66
N VAL A 385 1.43 -35.35 20.68
CA VAL A 385 1.45 -33.88 20.76
C VAL A 385 0.02 -33.38 20.71
N LYS A 386 -0.35 -32.57 21.70
CA LYS A 386 -1.59 -31.81 21.72
C LYS A 386 -1.27 -30.34 21.51
N PHE A 387 -1.78 -29.79 20.41
CA PHE A 387 -1.64 -28.38 20.07
C PHE A 387 -2.81 -27.53 20.60
N CYS A 388 -2.59 -26.22 20.67
CA CYS A 388 -3.66 -25.28 20.97
C CYS A 388 -4.72 -25.29 19.86
N ASN A 389 -5.99 -25.19 20.29
CA ASN A 389 -7.12 -25.01 19.39
C ASN A 389 -7.19 -23.55 18.91
N GLN A 390 -7.82 -23.34 17.76
CA GLN A 390 -7.90 -22.01 17.14
C GLN A 390 -8.61 -20.99 18.04
N LYS A 391 -9.69 -21.39 18.72
CA LYS A 391 -10.44 -20.52 19.64
C LYS A 391 -9.62 -20.05 20.85
N ASP A 392 -8.70 -20.89 21.32
CA ASP A 392 -7.87 -20.60 22.49
C ASP A 392 -6.60 -19.81 22.13
N SER A 393 -6.38 -19.57 20.82
CA SER A 393 -5.14 -19.03 20.27
C SER A 393 -5.15 -17.51 20.04
N TYR A 394 -6.24 -16.83 20.42
CA TYR A 394 -6.46 -15.41 20.13
C TYR A 394 -5.27 -14.54 20.53
N LYS A 395 -4.76 -14.61 21.76
CA LYS A 395 -3.64 -13.73 22.19
C LYS A 395 -2.27 -14.13 21.62
N ASN A 396 -2.17 -15.35 21.07
CA ASN A 396 -0.89 -15.99 20.79
C ASN A 396 -0.54 -16.02 19.29
N LEU A 397 -1.53 -15.82 18.40
CA LEU A 397 -1.32 -15.76 16.95
C LEU A 397 -1.31 -14.32 16.44
N LEU A 398 -0.16 -13.89 15.91
CA LEU A 398 0.06 -12.57 15.31
C LEU A 398 -0.02 -12.65 13.78
N GLY A 399 -0.27 -11.50 13.13
CA GLY A 399 -0.44 -11.43 11.67
C GLY A 399 0.83 -11.77 10.86
N ASP A 400 2.00 -11.68 11.48
CA ASP A 400 3.30 -12.05 10.89
C ASP A 400 3.72 -13.51 11.13
N ASN A 401 3.03 -14.19 12.04
CA ASN A 401 3.30 -15.59 12.40
C ASN A 401 2.53 -16.61 11.55
N VAL A 402 1.60 -16.16 10.70
CA VAL A 402 0.85 -17.01 9.76
C VAL A 402 1.47 -17.01 8.37
N SER A 403 1.09 -17.97 7.52
CA SER A 403 1.43 -17.92 6.09
C SER A 403 0.73 -16.72 5.42
N TRP A 404 1.47 -15.98 4.58
CA TRP A 404 0.91 -14.81 3.85
C TRP A 404 0.15 -15.24 2.60
N ASP A 405 -0.82 -16.14 2.79
CA ASP A 405 -1.74 -16.66 1.77
C ASP A 405 -3.13 -16.86 2.37
N SER A 406 -4.05 -17.41 1.57
CA SER A 406 -5.45 -17.61 1.97
C SER A 406 -5.59 -18.44 3.23
N ILE A 407 -4.76 -19.48 3.39
CA ILE A 407 -4.80 -20.38 4.55
C ILE A 407 -4.44 -19.61 5.82
N GLY A 408 -3.32 -18.88 5.81
CA GLY A 408 -2.88 -18.15 6.99
C GLY A 408 -3.77 -16.97 7.33
N PHE A 409 -4.33 -16.28 6.33
CA PHE A 409 -5.34 -15.24 6.54
C PHE A 409 -6.60 -15.78 7.22
N ASN A 410 -7.11 -16.93 6.76
CA ASN A 410 -8.27 -17.58 7.35
C ASN A 410 -7.99 -18.06 8.79
N TYR A 411 -6.77 -18.54 9.07
CA TYR A 411 -6.38 -18.88 10.43
C TYR A 411 -6.35 -17.67 11.34
N LEU A 412 -5.77 -16.56 10.88
CA LEU A 412 -5.75 -15.31 11.62
C LEU A 412 -7.16 -14.87 11.98
N LEU A 413 -8.07 -14.81 11.00
CA LEU A 413 -9.46 -14.40 11.22
C LEU A 413 -10.22 -15.32 12.15
N GLY A 414 -10.08 -16.65 12.00
CA GLY A 414 -10.78 -17.60 12.87
C GLY A 414 -10.28 -17.64 14.32
N THR A 415 -9.20 -16.92 14.66
CA THR A 415 -8.83 -16.68 16.05
C THR A 415 -9.51 -15.46 16.67
N LEU A 416 -10.04 -14.53 15.86
CA LEU A 416 -10.63 -13.28 16.32
C LEU A 416 -12.06 -13.51 16.85
N ASN A 417 -12.56 -12.59 17.67
CA ASN A 417 -13.95 -12.57 18.10
C ASN A 417 -14.56 -11.17 17.82
N GLU A 418 -15.89 -11.09 17.74
CA GLU A 418 -16.58 -9.83 17.41
C GLU A 418 -16.30 -8.71 18.42
N GLU A 419 -16.24 -9.04 19.71
CA GLU A 419 -16.06 -8.08 20.80
C GLU A 419 -14.71 -7.36 20.75
N THR A 420 -13.63 -8.07 20.37
CA THR A 420 -12.27 -7.51 20.35
C THR A 420 -11.76 -7.17 18.95
N PHE A 421 -12.51 -7.53 17.88
CA PHE A 421 -12.08 -7.32 16.50
C PHE A 421 -11.69 -5.87 16.22
N LYS A 422 -12.52 -4.90 16.62
CA LYS A 422 -12.30 -3.48 16.35
C LYS A 422 -11.08 -2.89 17.08
N ASN A 423 -10.74 -3.45 18.25
CA ASN A 423 -9.72 -2.88 19.13
C ASN A 423 -8.38 -3.61 19.02
N GLU A 424 -8.37 -4.89 18.67
CA GLU A 424 -7.16 -5.71 18.68
C GLU A 424 -7.03 -6.54 17.40
N GLY A 425 -8.14 -7.11 16.91
CA GLY A 425 -8.13 -7.96 15.71
C GLY A 425 -7.73 -7.22 14.43
N ILE A 426 -8.16 -5.97 14.28
CA ILE A 426 -7.85 -5.13 13.12
C ILE A 426 -6.35 -4.85 13.01
N PHE A 427 -5.64 -4.68 14.14
CA PHE A 427 -4.19 -4.48 14.13
C PHE A 427 -3.45 -5.70 13.57
N LYS A 428 -3.94 -6.91 13.86
CA LYS A 428 -3.38 -8.13 13.27
C LYS A 428 -3.56 -8.18 11.76
N ILE A 429 -4.71 -7.71 11.26
CA ILE A 429 -4.95 -7.58 9.82
C ILE A 429 -3.98 -6.56 9.22
N ILE A 430 -3.77 -5.41 9.87
CA ILE A 430 -2.79 -4.41 9.44
C ILE A 430 -1.40 -5.04 9.29
N PHE A 431 -0.91 -5.75 10.32
CA PHE A 431 0.38 -6.44 10.26
C PHE A 431 0.45 -7.46 9.11
N PHE A 432 -0.62 -8.24 8.91
CA PHE A 432 -0.71 -9.19 7.82
C PHE A 432 -0.62 -8.49 6.45
N VAL A 433 -1.35 -7.39 6.24
CA VAL A 433 -1.32 -6.56 5.02
C VAL A 433 0.11 -6.09 4.74
N HIS A 434 0.79 -5.51 5.73
CA HIS A 434 2.16 -5.02 5.57
C HIS A 434 3.12 -6.14 5.16
N LYS A 435 3.09 -7.29 5.86
CA LYS A 435 3.96 -8.42 5.52
C LYS A 435 3.65 -9.00 4.14
N TYR A 436 2.37 -9.08 3.76
CA TYR A 436 1.98 -9.53 2.42
C TYR A 436 2.55 -8.59 1.34
N ILE A 437 2.48 -7.28 1.52
CA ILE A 437 3.05 -6.31 0.58
C ILE A 437 4.58 -6.48 0.48
N ASP A 438 5.27 -6.51 1.63
CA ASP A 438 6.73 -6.54 1.67
C ASP A 438 7.35 -7.87 1.22
N LYS A 439 6.66 -8.99 1.45
CA LYS A 439 7.20 -10.32 1.19
C LYS A 439 6.60 -10.99 -0.05
N VAL A 440 5.33 -10.76 -0.34
CA VAL A 440 4.64 -11.40 -1.48
C VAL A 440 4.58 -10.47 -2.67
N ILE A 441 4.05 -9.25 -2.51
CA ILE A 441 3.91 -8.31 -3.65
C ILE A 441 5.29 -7.86 -4.15
N TYR A 442 6.23 -7.57 -3.25
CA TYR A 442 7.61 -7.22 -3.63
C TYR A 442 8.25 -8.24 -4.57
N GLN A 443 8.06 -9.54 -4.30
CA GLN A 443 8.61 -10.62 -5.11
C GLN A 443 7.83 -10.84 -6.41
N LYS A 444 6.49 -10.79 -6.36
CA LYS A 444 5.63 -11.09 -7.52
C LYS A 444 5.46 -9.93 -8.51
N ASN A 445 5.39 -8.70 -8.03
CA ASN A 445 5.11 -7.52 -8.86
C ASN A 445 5.73 -6.23 -8.26
N LYS A 446 6.97 -5.95 -8.66
CA LYS A 446 7.74 -4.77 -8.20
C LYS A 446 7.03 -3.44 -8.51
N LYS A 447 6.28 -3.34 -9.61
CA LYS A 447 5.54 -2.12 -9.98
C LYS A 447 4.44 -1.80 -8.97
N TYR A 448 3.66 -2.81 -8.58
CA TYR A 448 2.61 -2.64 -7.56
C TYR A 448 3.21 -2.29 -6.20
N TYR A 449 4.30 -2.94 -5.80
CA TYR A 449 4.99 -2.61 -4.58
C TYR A 449 5.40 -1.12 -4.53
N GLN A 450 5.98 -0.59 -5.61
CA GLN A 450 6.35 0.83 -5.69
C GLN A 450 5.13 1.77 -5.62
N GLN A 451 4.02 1.41 -6.27
CA GLN A 451 2.77 2.20 -6.20
C GLN A 451 2.22 2.24 -4.77
N ILE A 452 2.09 1.08 -4.12
CA ILE A 452 1.59 0.98 -2.74
C ILE A 452 2.53 1.72 -1.78
N LYS A 453 3.86 1.60 -1.95
CA LYS A 453 4.82 2.30 -1.09
C LYS A 453 4.72 3.83 -1.22
N LYS A 454 4.46 4.35 -2.43
CA LYS A 454 4.17 5.78 -2.62
C LYS A 454 2.84 6.16 -1.95
N LEU A 455 1.81 5.35 -2.10
CA LEU A 455 0.52 5.55 -1.44
C LEU A 455 0.65 5.59 0.09
N TYR A 456 1.41 4.67 0.69
CA TYR A 456 1.65 4.65 2.13
C TYR A 456 2.29 5.93 2.67
N LYS A 457 3.13 6.61 1.88
CA LYS A 457 3.63 7.94 2.25
C LYS A 457 2.52 8.98 2.35
N TYR A 458 1.54 8.92 1.45
CA TYR A 458 0.37 9.80 1.49
C TYR A 458 -0.59 9.40 2.62
N ILE A 459 -0.83 8.10 2.85
CA ILE A 459 -1.66 7.64 3.97
C ILE A 459 -1.07 8.14 5.30
N ASN A 460 0.23 7.93 5.53
CA ASN A 460 0.89 8.36 6.77
C ASN A 460 0.92 9.89 6.96
N LYS A 461 0.75 10.65 5.87
CA LYS A 461 0.67 12.11 5.92
C LYS A 461 -0.74 12.60 6.24
N GLU A 462 -1.76 11.96 5.66
CA GLU A 462 -3.14 12.46 5.64
C GLU A 462 -4.08 11.74 6.64
N PHE A 463 -3.63 10.63 7.23
CA PHE A 463 -4.38 9.83 8.19
C PHE A 463 -3.57 9.67 9.48
N SER A 464 -4.24 9.89 10.62
CA SER A 464 -3.74 9.32 11.88
C SER A 464 -3.83 7.79 11.84
N PHE A 465 -3.05 7.13 12.69
CA PHE A 465 -3.10 5.67 12.80
C PHE A 465 -4.51 5.16 13.18
N GLU A 466 -5.21 5.88 14.07
CA GLU A 466 -6.58 5.57 14.45
C GLU A 466 -7.57 5.75 13.29
N GLU A 467 -7.44 6.81 12.49
CA GLU A 467 -8.28 7.00 11.31
C GLU A 467 -8.05 5.90 10.26
N TYR A 468 -6.81 5.47 10.07
CA TYR A 468 -6.50 4.36 9.15
C TYR A 468 -7.07 3.04 9.66
N LYS A 469 -6.96 2.78 10.97
CA LYS A 469 -7.58 1.64 11.63
C LYS A 469 -9.10 1.63 11.43
N ASP A 470 -9.78 2.75 11.72
CA ASP A 470 -11.22 2.88 11.57
C ASP A 470 -11.65 2.72 10.10
N LEU A 471 -10.86 3.22 9.17
CA LEU A 471 -11.11 3.03 7.74
C LEU A 471 -11.04 1.56 7.32
N LEU A 472 -10.06 0.81 7.84
CA LEU A 472 -9.93 -0.62 7.54
C LEU A 472 -11.11 -1.45 8.04
N LEU A 473 -11.85 -0.98 9.05
CA LEU A 473 -13.10 -1.62 9.50
C LEU A 473 -14.20 -1.58 8.43
N ASN A 474 -14.11 -0.69 7.44
CA ASN A 474 -15.03 -0.69 6.29
C ASN A 474 -14.71 -1.82 5.29
N TYR A 475 -13.48 -2.34 5.31
CA TYR A 475 -13.01 -3.39 4.39
C TYR A 475 -12.99 -4.77 5.04
N PHE A 476 -12.83 -4.81 6.35
CA PHE A 476 -12.66 -6.05 7.10
C PHE A 476 -13.59 -6.12 8.31
N ASN A 477 -14.14 -7.31 8.50
CA ASN A 477 -14.95 -7.72 9.64
C ASN A 477 -14.60 -9.17 10.00
N ILE A 478 -15.24 -9.73 11.04
CA ILE A 478 -14.97 -11.10 11.48
C ILE A 478 -15.27 -12.16 10.40
N ASN A 479 -16.23 -11.86 9.52
CA ASN A 479 -16.67 -12.73 8.43
C ASN A 479 -15.88 -12.51 7.14
N SER A 480 -14.79 -11.74 7.20
CA SER A 480 -13.94 -11.51 6.05
C SER A 480 -13.30 -12.79 5.55
N HIS A 481 -12.88 -12.76 4.29
CA HIS A 481 -12.32 -13.90 3.59
C HIS A 481 -11.17 -13.42 2.72
N TRP A 482 -10.37 -14.35 2.21
CA TRP A 482 -9.26 -14.02 1.34
C TRP A 482 -9.64 -13.12 0.16
N LEU A 483 -10.84 -13.27 -0.41
CA LEU A 483 -11.32 -12.40 -1.49
C LEU A 483 -11.43 -10.93 -1.05
N HIS A 484 -11.93 -10.65 0.17
CA HIS A 484 -12.01 -9.30 0.72
C HIS A 484 -10.61 -8.69 0.87
N PHE A 485 -9.64 -9.49 1.30
CA PHE A 485 -8.23 -9.08 1.36
C PHE A 485 -7.66 -8.74 -0.02
N LEU A 486 -7.88 -9.60 -1.02
CA LEU A 486 -7.44 -9.32 -2.39
C LEU A 486 -8.11 -8.08 -2.97
N ASN A 487 -9.41 -7.88 -2.73
CA ASN A 487 -10.13 -6.68 -3.15
C ASN A 487 -9.51 -5.42 -2.53
N PHE A 488 -9.12 -5.47 -1.25
CA PHE A 488 -8.41 -4.36 -0.61
C PHE A 488 -7.03 -4.11 -1.24
N ILE A 489 -6.27 -5.15 -1.56
CA ILE A 489 -5.01 -4.99 -2.32
C ILE A 489 -5.27 -4.34 -3.68
N ASP A 490 -6.33 -4.75 -4.39
CA ASP A 490 -6.72 -4.17 -5.67
C ASP A 490 -7.12 -2.68 -5.53
N VAL A 491 -7.71 -2.27 -4.40
CA VAL A 491 -7.95 -0.85 -4.08
C VAL A 491 -6.62 -0.11 -3.95
N LEU A 492 -5.67 -0.63 -3.17
CA LEU A 492 -4.36 0.02 -2.95
C LEU A 492 -3.55 0.20 -4.25
N VAL A 493 -3.72 -0.69 -5.24
CA VAL A 493 -3.08 -0.55 -6.57
C VAL A 493 -3.98 0.14 -7.61
N PHE A 494 -5.11 0.69 -7.17
CA PHE A 494 -6.07 1.42 -8.00
C PHE A 494 -6.62 0.62 -9.19
N LYS A 495 -6.83 -0.69 -9.01
CA LYS A 495 -7.59 -1.55 -9.93
C LYS A 495 -9.08 -1.50 -9.66
N SER A 496 -9.44 -1.42 -8.39
CA SER A 496 -10.80 -1.19 -7.92
C SER A 496 -10.87 0.18 -7.25
N VAL A 497 -12.02 0.84 -7.38
CA VAL A 497 -12.26 2.14 -6.75
C VAL A 497 -13.10 1.91 -5.51
N SER A 498 -12.63 2.39 -4.36
CA SER A 498 -13.45 2.55 -3.17
C SER A 498 -14.02 3.96 -3.12
N TYR A 499 -15.25 4.11 -2.63
CA TYR A 499 -15.91 5.40 -2.47
C TYR A 499 -15.86 5.81 -1.00
N ASP A 500 -14.64 6.06 -0.51
CA ASP A 500 -14.35 6.46 0.87
C ASP A 500 -13.11 7.37 0.92
N LYS A 501 -12.71 7.79 2.13
CA LYS A 501 -11.56 8.69 2.32
C LYS A 501 -10.27 8.14 1.69
N LEU A 502 -10.04 6.82 1.78
CA LEU A 502 -8.88 6.15 1.18
C LEU A 502 -8.96 6.14 -0.34
N GLY A 503 -10.12 5.80 -0.91
CA GLY A 503 -10.32 5.82 -2.35
C GLY A 503 -10.14 7.19 -2.96
N PHE A 504 -10.61 8.24 -2.27
CA PHE A 504 -10.38 9.62 -2.67
C PHE A 504 -8.89 9.99 -2.60
N LEU A 505 -8.18 9.60 -1.53
CA LEU A 505 -6.73 9.81 -1.44
C LEU A 505 -6.00 9.12 -2.61
N ILE A 506 -6.33 7.86 -2.90
CA ILE A 506 -5.72 7.09 -3.97
C ILE A 506 -5.94 7.78 -5.32
N LEU A 507 -7.17 8.21 -5.60
CA LEU A 507 -7.52 8.96 -6.80
C LEU A 507 -6.72 10.26 -6.91
N MET A 508 -6.59 11.01 -5.80
CA MET A 508 -5.86 12.27 -5.76
C MET A 508 -4.35 12.09 -5.89
N SER A 509 -3.80 10.97 -5.42
CA SER A 509 -2.38 10.64 -5.51
C SER A 509 -1.91 10.23 -6.92
N GLN A 510 -2.83 10.03 -7.87
CA GLN A 510 -2.48 9.69 -9.25
C GLN A 510 -1.89 10.92 -9.97
N SER A 511 -0.60 10.86 -10.29
CA SER A 511 0.13 11.89 -11.05
C SER A 511 0.16 11.65 -12.56
N ASN A 512 -0.21 10.45 -13.01
CA ASN A 512 0.00 10.01 -14.40
C ASN A 512 -1.25 10.14 -15.28
N ILE A 513 -2.28 10.84 -14.81
CA ILE A 513 -3.57 10.99 -15.48
C ILE A 513 -3.73 12.45 -15.88
N GLU A 514 -4.13 12.72 -17.12
CA GLU A 514 -4.48 14.06 -17.59
C GLU A 514 -5.57 14.70 -16.70
N SER A 515 -5.50 16.02 -16.50
CA SER A 515 -6.38 16.75 -15.58
C SER A 515 -7.85 16.45 -15.84
N PHE A 516 -8.28 16.55 -17.10
CA PHE A 516 -9.70 16.38 -17.41
C PHE A 516 -10.20 14.96 -17.10
N LYS A 517 -9.39 13.92 -17.37
CA LYS A 517 -9.69 12.51 -17.03
C LYS A 517 -9.72 12.31 -15.51
N LYS A 518 -8.81 12.96 -14.78
CA LYS A 518 -8.80 12.93 -13.30
C LYS A 518 -10.05 13.60 -12.75
N HIS A 519 -10.42 14.78 -13.26
CA HIS A 519 -11.61 15.51 -12.88
C HIS A 519 -12.89 14.72 -13.16
N GLN A 520 -13.02 14.06 -14.31
CA GLN A 520 -14.14 13.15 -14.58
C GLN A 520 -14.23 12.01 -13.55
N LYS A 521 -13.09 11.41 -13.18
CA LYS A 521 -13.06 10.39 -12.12
C LYS A 521 -13.49 10.95 -10.77
N ILE A 522 -13.13 12.19 -10.44
CA ILE A 522 -13.58 12.87 -9.21
C ILE A 522 -15.10 13.14 -9.27
N ILE A 523 -15.62 13.62 -10.40
CA ILE A 523 -17.06 13.80 -10.60
C ILE A 523 -17.81 12.48 -10.42
N ASN A 524 -17.31 11.39 -11.01
CA ASN A 524 -17.89 10.06 -10.84
C ASN A 524 -17.77 9.57 -9.39
N PHE A 525 -16.67 9.84 -8.71
CA PHE A 525 -16.50 9.55 -7.29
C PHE A 525 -17.59 10.24 -6.46
N ILE A 526 -17.81 11.54 -6.68
CA ILE A 526 -18.86 12.31 -6.00
C ILE A 526 -20.24 11.73 -6.33
N ARG A 527 -20.53 11.41 -7.60
CA ARG A 527 -21.80 10.78 -8.01
C ARG A 527 -22.07 9.51 -7.22
N HIS A 528 -21.08 8.63 -7.10
CA HIS A 528 -21.23 7.37 -6.38
C HIS A 528 -21.43 7.58 -4.87
N MET A 529 -20.72 8.53 -4.26
CA MET A 529 -20.97 8.95 -2.89
C MET A 529 -22.40 9.47 -2.71
N SER A 530 -22.88 10.29 -3.64
CA SER A 530 -24.25 10.80 -3.65
C SER A 530 -25.29 9.71 -3.83
N ALA A 531 -25.03 8.69 -4.67
CA ALA A 531 -25.92 7.54 -4.83
C ALA A 531 -26.05 6.73 -3.53
N ILE A 532 -24.94 6.50 -2.82
CA ILE A 532 -24.94 5.84 -1.50
C ILE A 532 -25.77 6.66 -0.50
N ASP A 533 -25.63 7.98 -0.52
CA ASP A 533 -26.35 8.90 0.37
C ASP A 533 -27.77 9.24 -0.11
N SER A 534 -28.28 8.60 -1.17
CA SER A 534 -29.60 8.91 -1.78
C SER A 534 -29.78 10.38 -2.19
N THR A 535 -28.69 11.04 -2.60
CA THR A 535 -28.64 12.45 -3.06
C THR A 535 -28.21 12.59 -4.53
N GLU A 536 -28.33 11.53 -5.33
CA GLU A 536 -27.87 11.54 -6.72
C GLU A 536 -28.62 12.58 -7.59
N GLN A 537 -29.92 12.79 -7.37
CA GLN A 537 -30.67 13.80 -8.11
C GLN A 537 -30.16 15.23 -7.82
N GLN A 538 -29.89 15.50 -6.54
CA GLN A 538 -29.28 16.76 -6.08
C GLN A 538 -27.91 16.95 -6.71
N PHE A 539 -27.13 15.88 -6.88
CA PHE A 539 -25.85 15.91 -7.59
C PHE A 539 -26.02 16.39 -9.03
N TRP A 540 -26.97 15.82 -9.78
CA TRP A 540 -27.21 16.20 -11.17
C TRP A 540 -27.68 17.65 -11.31
N GLU A 541 -28.55 18.13 -10.42
CA GLU A 541 -29.11 19.48 -10.49
C GLU A 541 -28.19 20.56 -9.90
N MET A 542 -27.47 20.27 -8.81
CA MET A 542 -26.63 21.24 -8.11
C MET A 542 -25.26 21.40 -8.79
N LEU A 543 -24.61 20.30 -9.18
CA LEU A 543 -23.29 20.35 -9.81
C LEU A 543 -23.36 20.51 -11.33
N GLU A 544 -24.45 20.09 -11.96
CA GLU A 544 -24.64 20.10 -13.42
C GLU A 544 -23.43 19.50 -14.18
N PRO A 545 -23.01 18.25 -13.90
CA PRO A 545 -21.81 17.65 -14.49
C PRO A 545 -21.87 17.48 -16.01
N ASN A 546 -23.05 17.56 -16.62
CA ASN A 546 -23.22 17.61 -18.08
C ASN A 546 -22.65 18.91 -18.67
N ASN A 547 -22.51 19.96 -17.86
CA ASN A 547 -21.77 21.16 -18.22
C ASN A 547 -20.39 21.10 -17.53
N TYR A 548 -19.40 20.61 -18.27
CA TYR A 548 -18.09 20.35 -17.71
C TYR A 548 -17.46 21.60 -17.08
N TYR A 549 -17.50 22.75 -17.77
CA TYR A 549 -16.98 24.00 -17.24
C TYR A 549 -17.60 24.38 -15.89
N LEU A 550 -18.93 24.34 -15.80
CA LEU A 550 -19.64 24.70 -14.57
C LEU A 550 -19.23 23.78 -13.41
N ALA A 551 -19.21 22.47 -13.65
CA ALA A 551 -18.81 21.49 -12.65
C ALA A 551 -17.37 21.72 -12.18
N ILE A 552 -16.41 21.90 -13.10
CA ILE A 552 -15.01 22.14 -12.74
C ILE A 552 -14.83 23.46 -12.00
N ASN A 553 -15.44 24.54 -12.50
CA ASN A 553 -15.37 25.86 -11.87
C ASN A 553 -15.86 25.80 -10.42
N LYS A 554 -16.95 25.09 -10.17
CA LYS A 554 -17.52 24.93 -8.83
C LYS A 554 -16.67 24.04 -7.93
N LEU A 555 -16.24 22.88 -8.43
CA LEU A 555 -15.39 21.95 -7.66
C LEU A 555 -14.00 22.54 -7.36
N SER A 556 -13.47 23.39 -8.24
CA SER A 556 -12.22 24.12 -8.03
C SER A 556 -12.41 25.32 -7.11
N ASN A 557 -13.29 26.26 -7.47
CA ASN A 557 -13.29 27.59 -6.84
C ASN A 557 -14.19 27.67 -5.60
N HIS A 558 -15.24 26.85 -5.50
CA HIS A 558 -16.15 26.88 -4.35
C HIS A 558 -15.79 25.83 -3.31
N TYR A 559 -15.29 24.67 -3.75
CA TYR A 559 -14.99 23.53 -2.87
C TYR A 559 -13.50 23.15 -2.84
N ASP A 560 -12.65 23.55 -3.80
CA ASP A 560 -11.24 23.16 -3.84
C ASP A 560 -10.99 21.65 -3.60
N VAL A 561 -11.65 20.81 -4.40
CA VAL A 561 -11.54 19.34 -4.32
C VAL A 561 -10.79 18.70 -5.49
N LEU A 562 -10.32 19.52 -6.44
CA LEU A 562 -9.68 19.04 -7.68
C LEU A 562 -8.15 19.07 -7.64
N SER A 563 -7.57 19.99 -6.88
CA SER A 563 -6.13 20.27 -6.88
C SER A 563 -5.35 19.34 -5.94
N THR A 564 -5.83 19.22 -4.71
CA THR A 564 -5.17 18.51 -3.60
C THR A 564 -6.17 17.66 -2.83
N PHE A 565 -5.66 16.70 -2.04
CA PHE A 565 -6.51 15.89 -1.20
C PHE A 565 -7.16 16.77 -0.12
N ASN A 566 -8.46 17.01 -0.24
CA ASN A 566 -9.24 17.81 0.70
C ASN A 566 -10.56 17.12 1.06
N TRP A 567 -10.49 16.16 2.00
CA TRP A 567 -11.66 15.39 2.43
C TRP A 567 -12.70 16.26 3.16
N PHE A 568 -12.27 17.29 3.88
CA PHE A 568 -13.17 18.19 4.59
C PHE A 568 -14.09 18.94 3.63
N ASN A 569 -13.54 19.53 2.56
CA ASN A 569 -14.34 20.25 1.59
C ASN A 569 -15.22 19.31 0.75
N LEU A 570 -14.79 18.07 0.50
CA LEU A 570 -15.64 17.06 -0.12
C LEU A 570 -16.86 16.72 0.77
N ASN A 571 -16.67 16.57 2.08
CA ASN A 571 -17.80 16.37 3.00
C ASN A 571 -18.72 17.59 3.07
N LYS A 572 -18.16 18.80 3.00
CA LYS A 572 -18.96 20.03 2.89
C LYS A 572 -19.81 20.03 1.62
N LEU A 573 -19.26 19.63 0.48
CA LEU A 573 -20.01 19.46 -0.77
C LEU A 573 -21.16 18.45 -0.61
N LEU A 574 -20.88 17.27 -0.04
CA LEU A 574 -21.91 16.24 0.20
C LEU A 574 -23.00 16.73 1.17
N TYR A 575 -22.63 17.54 2.17
CA TYR A 575 -23.59 18.17 3.07
C TYR A 575 -24.45 19.23 2.37
N ASP A 576 -23.86 20.06 1.51
CA ASP A 576 -24.60 21.04 0.71
C ASP A 576 -25.54 20.37 -0.29
N LEU A 577 -25.13 19.23 -0.88
CA LEU A 577 -25.99 18.40 -1.72
C LEU A 577 -27.23 17.91 -0.95
N LYS A 578 -27.10 17.53 0.32
CA LYS A 578 -28.24 17.15 1.17
C LYS A 578 -29.20 18.31 1.43
N LYS A 579 -28.74 19.56 1.36
CA LYS A 579 -29.58 20.76 1.53
C LYS A 579 -30.28 21.20 0.24
N TYR A 580 -29.76 20.82 -0.91
CA TYR A 580 -30.32 21.18 -2.20
C TYR A 580 -31.67 20.46 -2.42
N LYS A 581 -32.70 21.20 -2.83
CA LYS A 581 -34.04 20.64 -3.06
C LYS A 581 -34.30 20.50 -4.56
N PRO A 582 -34.39 19.28 -5.11
CA PRO A 582 -34.59 19.10 -6.54
C PRO A 582 -35.97 19.58 -6.98
N ILE A 583 -36.08 20.07 -8.22
CA ILE A 583 -37.33 20.61 -8.78
C ILE A 583 -38.05 19.51 -9.58
N TYR A 584 -39.15 18.99 -9.05
CA TYR A 584 -39.97 17.99 -9.75
C TYR A 584 -41.04 18.68 -10.61
N PHE A 585 -40.88 18.63 -11.93
CA PHE A 585 -41.86 19.19 -12.88
C PHE A 585 -43.15 18.37 -13.03
N ASN A 586 -43.29 17.22 -12.35
CA ASN A 586 -44.37 16.24 -12.60
C ASN A 586 -45.40 16.06 -11.47
N SER A 587 -45.40 16.89 -10.43
CA SER A 587 -46.43 16.83 -9.39
C SER A 587 -47.00 18.21 -9.11
N ASN A 588 -48.29 18.40 -9.38
CA ASN A 588 -49.06 19.64 -9.16
C ASN A 588 -49.07 20.12 -7.69
N ASP A 589 -48.50 19.35 -6.75
CA ASP A 589 -48.55 19.62 -5.30
C ASP A 589 -47.22 20.09 -4.67
N ASN A 590 -46.13 20.22 -5.43
CA ASN A 590 -44.80 20.53 -4.87
C ASN A 590 -44.10 21.74 -5.52
N GLU A 591 -44.77 22.89 -5.62
CA GLU A 591 -44.05 24.14 -5.93
C GLU A 591 -43.08 24.47 -4.77
N LEU A 592 -41.79 24.63 -5.09
CA LEU A 592 -40.80 25.04 -4.10
C LEU A 592 -41.11 26.45 -3.60
N SER A 593 -40.96 26.65 -2.29
CA SER A 593 -41.06 27.99 -1.70
C SER A 593 -39.96 28.91 -2.24
N TYR A 594 -40.15 30.23 -2.16
CA TYR A 594 -39.10 31.18 -2.53
C TYR A 594 -37.79 30.95 -1.75
N SER A 595 -37.89 30.60 -0.46
CA SER A 595 -36.73 30.27 0.38
C SER A 595 -35.94 29.09 -0.18
N ASP A 596 -36.65 28.06 -0.65
CA ASP A 596 -36.03 26.88 -1.25
C ASP A 596 -35.39 27.21 -2.60
N LEU A 597 -36.07 27.97 -3.45
CA LEU A 597 -35.51 28.43 -4.73
C LEU A 597 -34.30 29.35 -4.53
N TYR A 598 -34.32 30.21 -3.52
CA TYR A 598 -33.19 31.05 -3.16
C TYR A 598 -32.02 30.22 -2.63
N ASN A 599 -32.28 29.22 -1.78
CA ASN A 599 -31.25 28.28 -1.33
C ASN A 599 -30.63 27.52 -2.50
N ASN A 600 -31.44 27.01 -3.43
CA ASN A 600 -30.93 26.39 -4.65
C ASN A 600 -30.14 27.36 -5.52
N PHE A 601 -30.53 28.64 -5.58
CA PHE A 601 -29.79 29.68 -6.28
C PHE A 601 -28.41 29.95 -5.66
N ILE A 602 -28.29 29.91 -4.33
CA ILE A 602 -27.01 30.04 -3.62
C ILE A 602 -26.15 28.78 -3.79
N LEU A 603 -26.74 27.61 -3.63
CA LEU A 603 -26.04 26.33 -3.64
C LEU A 603 -25.71 25.85 -5.06
N GLY A 604 -26.54 26.15 -6.06
CA GLY A 604 -26.44 25.73 -7.46
C GLY A 604 -25.53 26.62 -8.29
N HIS A 605 -25.74 26.67 -9.61
CA HIS A 605 -25.07 27.63 -10.49
C HIS A 605 -25.95 28.87 -10.66
N MET A 606 -25.51 30.00 -10.10
CA MET A 606 -26.35 31.19 -9.92
C MET A 606 -27.09 31.61 -11.18
N THR A 607 -26.39 31.70 -12.32
CA THR A 607 -26.99 32.10 -13.60
C THR A 607 -28.04 31.11 -14.08
N THR A 608 -27.71 29.82 -14.07
CA THR A 608 -28.61 28.75 -14.53
C THR A 608 -29.85 28.64 -13.64
N GLN A 609 -29.66 28.68 -12.32
CA GLN A 609 -30.74 28.61 -11.33
C GLN A 609 -31.65 29.83 -11.40
N PHE A 610 -31.08 31.02 -11.62
CA PHE A 610 -31.87 32.21 -11.85
C PHE A 610 -32.74 32.09 -13.10
N GLU A 611 -32.16 31.76 -14.26
CA GLU A 611 -32.91 31.74 -15.52
C GLU A 611 -33.94 30.60 -15.59
N LYS A 612 -33.60 29.40 -15.08
CA LYS A 612 -34.49 28.23 -15.16
C LYS A 612 -35.59 28.23 -14.09
N ASN A 613 -35.30 28.70 -12.87
CA ASN A 613 -36.16 28.44 -11.71
C ASN A 613 -36.65 29.73 -11.06
N LEU A 614 -35.72 30.62 -10.70
CA LEU A 614 -36.07 31.81 -9.92
C LEU A 614 -36.79 32.88 -10.77
N LYS A 615 -36.39 33.06 -12.03
CA LYS A 615 -36.98 34.05 -12.94
C LYS A 615 -38.42 33.70 -13.31
N PRO A 616 -38.78 32.45 -13.67
CA PRO A 616 -40.19 32.05 -13.82
C PRO A 616 -41.01 32.30 -12.55
N PHE A 617 -40.47 31.97 -11.38
CA PHE A 617 -41.12 32.28 -10.10
C PHE A 617 -41.34 33.79 -9.93
N ILE A 618 -40.32 34.61 -10.16
CA ILE A 618 -40.39 36.08 -10.07
C ILE A 618 -41.44 36.63 -11.05
N ILE A 619 -41.49 36.13 -12.28
CA ILE A 619 -42.49 36.53 -13.28
C ILE A 619 -43.90 36.22 -12.76
N ASN A 620 -44.14 35.00 -12.26
CA ASN A 620 -45.42 34.62 -11.68
C ASN A 620 -45.78 35.47 -10.46
N PHE A 621 -44.81 35.69 -9.56
CA PHE A 621 -44.94 36.51 -8.37
C PHE A 621 -45.32 37.97 -8.72
N ILE A 622 -44.71 38.54 -9.77
CA ILE A 622 -45.06 39.87 -10.29
C ILE A 622 -46.48 39.88 -10.83
N ASN A 623 -46.84 38.91 -11.68
CA ASN A 623 -48.17 38.84 -12.29
C ASN A 623 -49.30 38.71 -11.25
N ILE A 624 -49.06 38.01 -10.14
CA ILE A 624 -50.04 37.82 -9.07
C ILE A 624 -50.10 39.05 -8.14
N ASN A 625 -48.95 39.52 -7.66
CA ASN A 625 -48.90 40.53 -6.58
C ASN A 625 -48.90 41.98 -7.08
N PHE A 626 -48.67 42.20 -8.37
CA PHE A 626 -48.52 43.53 -8.98
C PHE A 626 -49.36 43.69 -10.25
N ALA A 627 -50.43 42.90 -10.39
CA ALA A 627 -51.35 42.95 -11.53
C ALA A 627 -51.89 44.37 -11.78
N ASP A 628 -52.31 45.07 -10.72
CA ASP A 628 -52.87 46.42 -10.80
C ASP A 628 -51.83 47.40 -11.35
N LYS A 629 -50.60 47.39 -10.81
CA LYS A 629 -49.50 48.24 -11.32
C LYS A 629 -49.12 47.91 -12.76
N LEU A 630 -49.17 46.64 -13.15
CA LEU A 630 -48.92 46.23 -14.54
C LEU A 630 -49.98 46.78 -15.51
N ALA A 631 -51.24 46.89 -15.06
CA ALA A 631 -52.32 47.47 -15.85
C ALA A 631 -52.23 48.99 -15.97
N GLU A 632 -51.65 49.67 -14.97
CA GLU A 632 -51.48 51.13 -14.95
C GLU A 632 -50.31 51.63 -15.82
N ILE A 633 -49.26 50.82 -15.99
CA ILE A 633 -48.07 51.19 -16.77
C ILE A 633 -48.31 50.96 -18.27
N ASP A 634 -47.83 51.87 -19.13
CA ASP A 634 -47.88 51.71 -20.59
C ASP A 634 -47.41 50.30 -21.01
N THR A 635 -48.27 49.61 -21.75
CA THR A 635 -48.05 48.27 -22.31
C THR A 635 -46.70 48.10 -23.02
N GLN A 636 -46.11 49.16 -23.58
CA GLN A 636 -44.81 49.10 -24.26
C GLN A 636 -43.63 48.97 -23.28
N LEU A 637 -43.75 49.50 -22.07
CA LEU A 637 -42.68 49.55 -21.07
C LEU A 637 -42.92 48.58 -19.90
N SER A 638 -44.15 48.13 -19.66
CA SER A 638 -44.47 47.18 -18.58
C SER A 638 -43.68 45.86 -18.71
N SER A 639 -43.45 45.36 -19.92
CA SER A 639 -42.65 44.14 -20.17
C SER A 639 -41.17 44.22 -19.72
N ILE A 640 -40.66 45.42 -19.40
CA ILE A 640 -39.29 45.64 -18.93
C ILE A 640 -39.09 45.04 -17.54
N ILE A 641 -40.13 44.99 -16.69
CA ILE A 641 -40.02 44.50 -15.31
C ILE A 641 -39.49 43.06 -15.24
N PHE A 642 -39.84 42.23 -16.21
CA PHE A 642 -39.42 40.82 -16.26
C PHE A 642 -37.94 40.63 -16.62
N ASN A 643 -37.29 41.68 -17.14
CA ASN A 643 -35.90 41.64 -17.60
C ASN A 643 -34.96 42.55 -16.79
N ILE A 644 -35.50 43.44 -15.95
CA ILE A 644 -34.70 44.38 -15.16
C ILE A 644 -34.09 43.74 -13.89
N ILE A 645 -34.71 42.67 -13.39
CA ILE A 645 -34.19 41.89 -12.25
C ILE A 645 -33.13 40.92 -12.77
N ARG A 646 -31.99 40.85 -12.06
CA ARG A 646 -30.81 40.09 -12.46
C ARG A 646 -30.27 39.30 -11.26
N PRO A 647 -29.53 38.20 -11.48
CA PRO A 647 -28.98 37.35 -10.41
C PRO A 647 -28.29 38.15 -9.29
N ARG A 648 -27.39 39.07 -9.67
CA ARG A 648 -26.61 39.86 -8.71
C ARG A 648 -27.44 40.80 -7.83
N HIS A 649 -28.64 41.20 -8.24
CA HIS A 649 -29.49 42.04 -7.37
C HIS A 649 -29.91 41.24 -6.14
N LEU A 650 -30.17 39.95 -6.31
CA LEU A 650 -30.59 39.07 -5.22
C LEU A 650 -29.47 38.86 -4.21
N LEU A 651 -28.23 38.69 -4.68
CA LEU A 651 -27.05 38.54 -3.82
C LEU A 651 -26.69 39.83 -3.10
N TYR A 652 -26.54 40.93 -3.85
CA TYR A 652 -26.05 42.20 -3.31
C TYR A 652 -26.98 42.76 -2.23
N TYR A 653 -28.30 42.60 -2.41
CA TYR A 653 -29.30 43.05 -1.45
C TYR A 653 -29.75 41.94 -0.48
N ASN A 654 -29.14 40.75 -0.53
CA ASN A 654 -29.49 39.57 0.28
C ASN A 654 -31.01 39.33 0.31
N ILE A 655 -31.60 39.16 -0.88
CA ILE A 655 -33.05 39.02 -1.09
C ILE A 655 -33.47 37.58 -0.79
N ASN A 656 -33.25 37.13 0.44
CA ASN A 656 -33.51 35.75 0.86
C ASN A 656 -34.95 35.50 1.34
N THR A 657 -35.83 36.52 1.31
CA THR A 657 -37.24 36.40 1.68
C THR A 657 -38.16 37.05 0.64
N GLU A 658 -39.40 36.57 0.54
CA GLU A 658 -40.41 37.13 -0.38
C GLU A 658 -40.70 38.60 -0.09
N TYR A 659 -40.69 39.00 1.18
CA TYR A 659 -40.86 40.40 1.57
C TYR A 659 -39.79 41.30 0.95
N ARG A 660 -38.52 40.88 1.01
CA ARG A 660 -37.41 41.61 0.36
C ARG A 660 -37.52 41.57 -1.15
N LEU A 661 -38.01 40.47 -1.73
CA LEU A 661 -38.26 40.39 -3.17
C LEU A 661 -39.33 41.39 -3.59
N LYS A 662 -40.42 41.49 -2.83
CA LYS A 662 -41.48 42.48 -3.04
C LYS A 662 -40.91 43.90 -3.03
N GLN A 663 -40.11 44.25 -2.02
CA GLN A 663 -39.43 45.55 -1.94
C GLN A 663 -38.52 45.82 -3.14
N LEU A 664 -37.77 44.81 -3.62
CA LEU A 664 -36.93 44.95 -4.81
C LEU A 664 -37.80 45.24 -6.04
N ILE A 665 -38.89 44.48 -6.23
CA ILE A 665 -39.80 44.65 -7.36
C ILE A 665 -40.45 46.03 -7.34
N ASP A 666 -40.95 46.50 -6.18
CA ASP A 666 -41.47 47.86 -6.01
C ASP A 666 -40.45 48.93 -6.43
N ASN A 667 -39.20 48.79 -5.96
CA ASN A 667 -38.11 49.68 -6.36
C ASN A 667 -37.76 49.59 -7.86
N LYS A 668 -38.14 48.51 -8.55
CA LYS A 668 -38.00 48.39 -10.01
C LYS A 668 -39.17 49.00 -10.76
N PHE A 669 -40.38 48.93 -10.23
CA PHE A 669 -41.52 49.67 -10.78
C PHE A 669 -41.30 51.18 -10.75
N ILE A 670 -40.79 51.73 -9.64
CA ILE A 670 -40.44 53.16 -9.54
C ILE A 670 -39.45 53.59 -10.66
N GLN A 671 -38.49 52.72 -11.00
CA GLN A 671 -37.54 53.00 -12.10
C GLN A 671 -38.19 52.95 -13.48
N ILE A 672 -39.23 52.12 -13.65
CA ILE A 672 -40.00 52.05 -14.90
C ILE A 672 -40.92 53.27 -15.03
N GLU A 673 -41.57 53.70 -13.94
CA GLU A 673 -42.39 54.92 -13.88
C GLU A 673 -41.55 56.16 -14.21
N GLU A 674 -40.33 56.27 -13.64
CA GLU A 674 -39.35 57.29 -14.03
C GLU A 674 -39.05 57.23 -15.55
N GLY A 675 -38.95 56.02 -16.09
CA GLY A 675 -38.80 55.74 -17.51
C GLY A 675 -39.97 56.19 -18.39
N VAL A 676 -41.20 55.95 -17.94
CA VAL A 676 -42.43 56.40 -18.64
C VAL A 676 -42.44 57.93 -18.71
N SER A 677 -42.17 58.60 -17.59
CA SER A 677 -42.09 60.07 -17.58
C SER A 677 -40.98 60.60 -18.49
N PHE A 678 -39.83 59.91 -18.57
CA PHE A 678 -38.76 60.28 -19.50
C PHE A 678 -39.14 60.03 -20.98
N TYR A 679 -39.89 58.96 -21.25
CA TYR A 679 -40.42 58.66 -22.57
C TYR A 679 -41.35 59.77 -23.06
N GLU A 680 -42.28 60.24 -22.22
CA GLU A 680 -43.21 61.32 -22.55
C GLU A 680 -42.47 62.62 -22.88
N ASP A 681 -41.54 63.02 -22.01
CA ASP A 681 -40.68 64.21 -22.20
C ASP A 681 -39.87 64.14 -23.50
N ILE A 682 -39.30 62.97 -23.83
CA ILE A 682 -38.61 62.77 -25.11
C ILE A 682 -39.59 62.91 -26.26
N TYR A 683 -40.66 62.11 -26.25
CA TYR A 683 -41.60 61.99 -27.35
C TYR A 683 -42.24 63.33 -27.69
N ASP A 684 -42.66 64.10 -26.68
CA ASP A 684 -43.24 65.44 -26.91
C ASP A 684 -42.29 66.40 -27.59
N LYS A 685 -40.98 66.27 -27.36
CA LYS A 685 -39.95 67.13 -27.94
C LYS A 685 -39.58 66.73 -29.37
N ILE A 686 -39.77 65.46 -29.73
CA ILE A 686 -39.30 64.90 -31.01
C ILE A 686 -40.39 64.32 -31.92
N LYS A 687 -41.67 64.32 -31.51
CA LYS A 687 -42.79 63.74 -32.27
C LYS A 687 -42.98 64.32 -33.68
N ASP A 688 -42.55 65.56 -33.91
CA ASP A 688 -42.70 66.24 -35.20
C ASP A 688 -41.61 65.87 -36.22
N HIS A 689 -40.60 65.06 -35.83
CA HIS A 689 -39.54 64.61 -36.72
C HIS A 689 -39.95 63.40 -37.57
N GLY A 690 -39.44 63.33 -38.79
CA GLY A 690 -39.67 62.22 -39.73
C GLY A 690 -38.77 61.01 -39.48
N ARG A 691 -39.17 59.83 -39.98
CA ARG A 691 -38.37 58.58 -39.88
C ARG A 691 -36.96 58.74 -40.47
N ASP A 692 -36.86 59.44 -41.59
CA ASP A 692 -35.61 59.59 -42.35
C ASP A 692 -34.56 60.41 -41.56
N GLU A 693 -35.02 61.22 -40.59
CA GLU A 693 -34.17 62.00 -39.69
C GLU A 693 -33.51 61.15 -38.59
N ILE A 694 -33.98 59.92 -38.35
CA ILE A 694 -33.33 59.00 -37.41
C ILE A 694 -31.99 58.52 -38.00
N SER A 695 -31.94 58.29 -39.30
CA SER A 695 -30.72 57.89 -40.03
C SER A 695 -29.75 59.03 -40.29
N ASP A 696 -30.21 60.28 -40.21
CA ASP A 696 -29.37 61.46 -40.47
C ASP A 696 -28.70 61.95 -39.18
N THR A 697 -27.40 61.65 -39.05
CA THR A 697 -26.57 62.11 -37.92
C THR A 697 -26.45 63.63 -37.82
N SER A 698 -26.74 64.36 -38.92
CA SER A 698 -26.76 65.82 -38.96
C SER A 698 -28.11 66.43 -38.58
N SER A 699 -29.15 65.60 -38.41
CA SER A 699 -30.49 66.04 -37.99
C SER A 699 -30.44 66.75 -36.63
N ASN A 700 -31.30 67.76 -36.49
CA ASN A 700 -31.53 68.42 -35.21
C ASN A 700 -32.23 67.52 -34.17
N LEU A 701 -32.71 66.33 -34.55
CA LEU A 701 -33.29 65.32 -33.66
C LEU A 701 -32.39 65.03 -32.45
N TYR A 702 -31.13 64.68 -32.71
CA TYR A 702 -30.17 64.30 -31.68
C TYR A 702 -29.73 65.49 -30.81
N LYS A 703 -29.72 66.70 -31.38
CA LYS A 703 -29.48 67.93 -30.61
C LYS A 703 -30.64 68.21 -29.64
N LYS A 704 -31.90 68.00 -30.05
CA LYS A 704 -33.07 68.14 -29.17
C LYS A 704 -33.08 67.10 -28.05
N LEU A 705 -32.72 65.85 -28.34
CA LEU A 705 -32.53 64.80 -27.33
C LEU A 705 -31.44 65.18 -26.31
N LEU A 706 -30.29 65.67 -26.81
CA LEU A 706 -29.19 66.08 -25.96
C LEU A 706 -29.57 67.25 -25.03
N LEU A 707 -30.41 68.18 -25.47
CA LEU A 707 -30.92 69.28 -24.64
C LEU A 707 -31.75 68.81 -23.45
N ILE A 708 -32.49 67.69 -23.59
CA ILE A 708 -33.22 67.10 -22.46
C ILE A 708 -32.23 66.56 -21.43
N ILE A 709 -31.23 65.81 -21.91
CA ILE A 709 -30.24 65.15 -21.08
C ILE A 709 -29.29 66.15 -20.38
N LYS A 710 -28.97 67.28 -21.04
CA LYS A 710 -28.11 68.35 -20.50
C LYS A 710 -28.84 69.36 -19.60
N CYS A 711 -30.16 69.25 -19.44
CA CYS A 711 -30.92 70.18 -18.60
C CYS A 711 -30.44 70.10 -17.14
N ASP A 712 -30.32 71.24 -16.45
CA ASP A 712 -29.82 71.32 -15.07
C ASP A 712 -30.67 70.48 -14.09
N HIS A 713 -31.97 70.36 -14.35
CA HIS A 713 -32.91 69.58 -13.54
C HIS A 713 -33.00 68.10 -13.95
N PHE A 714 -32.27 67.65 -14.98
CA PHE A 714 -32.35 66.28 -15.50
C PHE A 714 -31.95 65.25 -14.43
N LYS A 715 -30.90 65.56 -13.66
CA LYS A 715 -30.42 64.71 -12.56
C LYS A 715 -31.46 64.56 -11.44
N ASP A 716 -32.17 65.63 -11.13
CA ASP A 716 -33.14 65.66 -10.04
C ASP A 716 -34.46 65.01 -10.45
N LYS A 717 -34.90 65.24 -11.70
CA LYS A 717 -36.13 64.66 -12.26
C LYS A 717 -35.98 63.17 -12.60
N TYR A 718 -34.81 62.75 -13.10
CA TYR A 718 -34.56 61.40 -13.57
C TYR A 718 -33.26 60.81 -13.01
N PRO A 719 -33.17 60.58 -11.69
CA PRO A 719 -31.92 60.18 -11.05
C PRO A 719 -31.40 58.80 -11.50
N THR A 720 -32.28 57.84 -11.79
CA THR A 720 -31.88 56.49 -12.25
C THR A 720 -31.38 56.55 -13.69
N ILE A 721 -32.12 57.24 -14.55
CA ILE A 721 -31.80 57.40 -15.97
C ILE A 721 -30.51 58.22 -16.13
N TYR A 722 -30.38 59.33 -15.39
CA TYR A 722 -29.17 60.16 -15.36
C TYR A 722 -27.93 59.33 -15.06
N ARG A 723 -27.95 58.49 -14.00
CA ARG A 723 -26.81 57.63 -13.67
C ARG A 723 -26.42 56.73 -14.84
N LYS A 724 -27.39 56.09 -15.50
CA LYS A 724 -27.12 55.16 -16.60
C LYS A 724 -26.65 55.87 -17.87
N ILE A 725 -27.26 57.00 -18.21
CA ILE A 725 -26.89 57.79 -19.40
C ILE A 725 -25.48 58.36 -19.28
N ASN A 726 -25.08 58.83 -18.08
CA ASN A 726 -23.71 59.29 -17.86
C ASN A 726 -22.67 58.20 -18.18
N TYR A 727 -22.92 56.95 -17.77
CA TYR A 727 -22.07 55.80 -18.07
C TYR A 727 -22.09 55.37 -19.55
N ILE A 728 -23.14 55.72 -20.29
CA ILE A 728 -23.27 55.36 -21.71
C ILE A 728 -22.52 56.36 -22.58
N LEU A 729 -22.68 57.66 -22.30
CA LEU A 729 -22.15 58.72 -23.14
C LEU A 729 -20.72 59.09 -22.73
N ASP A 730 -20.38 59.03 -21.44
CA ASP A 730 -19.11 59.41 -20.78
C ASP A 730 -18.67 60.89 -21.03
N ASP A 731 -19.04 61.47 -22.16
CA ASP A 731 -18.84 62.85 -22.60
C ASP A 731 -20.04 63.30 -23.44
N TYR A 732 -20.72 64.37 -23.00
CA TYR A 732 -21.89 64.92 -23.68
C TYR A 732 -21.56 65.86 -24.86
N THR A 733 -20.29 66.04 -25.21
CA THR A 733 -19.86 66.84 -26.37
C THR A 733 -19.87 66.02 -27.66
N ASP A 734 -19.71 64.71 -27.57
CA ASP A 734 -19.70 63.79 -28.71
C ASP A 734 -21.10 63.27 -29.04
N ILE A 735 -21.80 63.98 -29.94
CA ILE A 735 -23.13 63.60 -30.43
C ILE A 735 -23.10 62.22 -31.12
N THR A 736 -21.97 61.81 -31.70
CA THR A 736 -21.90 60.55 -32.44
C THR A 736 -22.17 59.35 -31.54
N LYS A 737 -21.70 59.36 -30.28
CA LYS A 737 -22.02 58.32 -29.29
C LYS A 737 -23.51 58.21 -28.98
N LEU A 738 -24.20 59.36 -28.87
CA LEU A 738 -25.65 59.38 -28.67
C LEU A 738 -26.37 58.80 -29.89
N VAL A 739 -25.95 59.17 -31.09
CA VAL A 739 -26.49 58.61 -32.34
C VAL A 739 -26.28 57.10 -32.37
N THR A 740 -25.08 56.59 -32.09
CA THR A 740 -24.80 55.15 -32.12
C THR A 740 -25.59 54.38 -31.05
N PHE A 741 -25.80 54.96 -29.88
CA PHE A 741 -26.63 54.35 -28.84
C PHE A 741 -28.12 54.27 -29.26
N CYS A 742 -28.63 55.33 -29.86
CA CYS A 742 -30.02 55.46 -30.29
C CYS A 742 -30.33 54.67 -31.58
N SER A 743 -29.34 54.47 -32.45
CA SER A 743 -29.52 53.73 -33.70
C SER A 743 -29.54 52.21 -33.47
N GLU A 744 -30.37 51.51 -34.24
CA GLU A 744 -30.36 50.05 -34.38
C GLU A 744 -30.06 49.71 -35.84
N SER A 745 -29.48 48.53 -36.06
CA SER A 745 -29.13 47.99 -37.38
C SER A 745 -30.33 47.72 -38.31
N ASN A 746 -31.58 47.97 -37.86
CA ASN A 746 -32.79 47.99 -38.68
C ASN A 746 -33.74 49.11 -38.21
N MET A 747 -33.68 50.27 -38.88
CA MET A 747 -34.31 51.54 -38.48
C MET A 747 -35.83 51.46 -38.23
N PHE A 748 -36.25 52.09 -37.12
CA PHE A 748 -37.57 52.09 -36.51
C PHE A 748 -38.72 52.46 -37.45
N ASN A 749 -39.91 51.88 -37.20
CA ASN A 749 -41.11 52.14 -38.00
C ASN A 749 -41.78 53.49 -37.68
N CYS A 750 -41.56 54.06 -36.49
CA CYS A 750 -42.14 55.35 -36.06
C CYS A 750 -41.38 55.95 -34.86
N MET A 751 -41.61 57.24 -34.58
CA MET A 751 -40.98 57.96 -33.45
C MET A 751 -41.38 57.40 -32.08
N LYS A 752 -42.60 56.88 -31.91
CA LYS A 752 -42.99 56.20 -30.66
C LYS A 752 -42.07 55.01 -30.37
N LYS A 753 -41.83 54.17 -31.37
CA LYS A 753 -40.95 52.99 -31.26
C LYS A 753 -39.49 53.38 -31.04
N PHE A 754 -39.04 54.47 -31.64
CA PHE A 754 -37.72 55.03 -31.39
C PHE A 754 -37.55 55.46 -29.92
N CYS A 755 -38.49 56.26 -29.40
CA CYS A 755 -38.45 56.73 -28.01
C CYS A 755 -38.52 55.56 -27.01
N SER A 756 -39.46 54.63 -27.21
CA SER A 756 -39.61 53.49 -26.30
C SER A 756 -38.41 52.56 -26.33
N THR A 757 -37.75 52.37 -27.49
CA THR A 757 -36.48 51.64 -27.56
C THR A 757 -35.35 52.35 -26.82
N ILE A 758 -35.21 53.68 -26.93
CA ILE A 758 -34.19 54.44 -26.17
C ILE A 758 -34.38 54.23 -24.68
N VAL A 759 -35.59 54.46 -24.18
CA VAL A 759 -35.91 54.30 -22.75
C VAL A 759 -35.69 52.85 -22.32
N ARG A 760 -36.12 51.88 -23.11
CA ARG A 760 -35.87 50.45 -22.85
C ARG A 760 -34.39 50.12 -22.77
N LYS A 761 -33.56 50.61 -23.71
CA LYS A 761 -32.11 50.41 -23.70
C LYS A 761 -31.51 51.02 -22.43
N VAL A 762 -31.88 52.24 -22.05
CA VAL A 762 -31.38 52.89 -20.83
C VAL A 762 -31.80 52.11 -19.57
N ILE A 763 -33.07 51.73 -19.44
CA ILE A 763 -33.55 51.01 -18.24
C ILE A 763 -32.92 49.62 -18.14
N LEU A 764 -32.73 48.91 -19.25
CA LEU A 764 -32.07 47.60 -19.26
C LEU A 764 -30.55 47.69 -19.22
N PHE A 765 -29.96 48.86 -19.46
CA PHE A 765 -28.51 49.03 -19.45
C PHE A 765 -27.94 48.69 -18.08
N ASP A 766 -26.83 47.97 -18.13
CA ASP A 766 -26.16 47.44 -16.97
C ASP A 766 -24.69 47.85 -16.95
N TYR A 767 -24.45 48.99 -16.32
CA TYR A 767 -23.11 49.53 -16.12
C TYR A 767 -22.26 48.71 -15.12
N LYS A 768 -22.84 47.72 -14.41
CA LYS A 768 -22.13 46.81 -13.49
C LYS A 768 -21.97 45.42 -14.08
N PHE A 769 -22.11 45.27 -15.40
CA PHE A 769 -21.86 44.01 -16.07
C PHE A 769 -20.36 43.71 -16.04
N ASP A 770 -20.01 42.51 -15.59
CA ASP A 770 -18.64 42.02 -15.59
C ASP A 770 -18.59 40.72 -16.40
N ILE A 771 -17.84 40.74 -17.50
CA ILE A 771 -17.65 39.57 -18.35
C ILE A 771 -17.06 38.40 -17.59
N LYS A 772 -16.26 38.64 -16.54
CA LYS A 772 -15.62 37.60 -15.72
C LYS A 772 -16.62 36.77 -14.91
N LEU A 773 -17.78 37.34 -14.60
CA LEU A 773 -18.84 36.67 -13.83
C LEU A 773 -19.79 35.85 -14.71
N ILE A 774 -19.62 35.87 -16.03
CA ILE A 774 -20.46 35.09 -16.94
C ILE A 774 -19.91 33.68 -17.08
N ASP A 775 -20.79 32.69 -16.97
CA ASP A 775 -20.47 31.29 -17.16
C ASP A 775 -20.09 30.98 -18.62
N LEU A 776 -19.06 30.14 -18.81
CA LEU A 776 -18.58 29.73 -20.13
C LEU A 776 -19.45 28.59 -20.68
N ASN A 777 -20.71 28.89 -20.96
CA ASN A 777 -21.68 27.96 -21.51
C ASN A 777 -22.69 28.65 -22.43
N VAL A 778 -23.64 27.86 -22.96
CA VAL A 778 -24.71 28.35 -23.84
C VAL A 778 -25.52 29.49 -23.20
N THR A 779 -25.96 29.33 -21.96
CA THR A 779 -26.78 30.34 -21.25
C THR A 779 -26.00 31.64 -20.99
N GLY A 780 -24.74 31.53 -20.57
CA GLY A 780 -23.85 32.67 -20.37
C GLY A 780 -23.56 33.41 -21.67
N TYR A 781 -23.31 32.69 -22.76
CA TYR A 781 -23.13 33.31 -24.07
C TYR A 781 -24.41 34.01 -24.56
N GLN A 782 -25.60 33.44 -24.33
CA GLN A 782 -26.87 34.11 -24.60
C GLN A 782 -27.05 35.40 -23.79
N ILE A 783 -26.68 35.40 -22.51
CA ILE A 783 -26.70 36.61 -21.66
C ILE A 783 -25.73 37.66 -22.19
N LEU A 784 -24.54 37.26 -22.62
CA LEU A 784 -23.57 38.14 -23.26
C LEU A 784 -24.16 38.76 -24.53
N LEU A 785 -24.74 37.95 -25.44
CA LEU A 785 -25.36 38.44 -26.67
C LEU A 785 -26.52 39.39 -26.39
N LEU A 786 -27.33 39.11 -25.37
CA LEU A 786 -28.44 39.98 -24.95
C LEU A 786 -27.92 41.29 -24.36
N HIS A 787 -26.83 41.26 -23.59
CA HIS A 787 -26.18 42.47 -23.08
C HIS A 787 -25.59 43.31 -24.22
N ILE A 788 -24.86 42.67 -25.13
CA ILE A 788 -24.30 43.25 -26.36
C ILE A 788 -25.39 43.92 -27.20
N LYS A 789 -26.54 43.28 -27.40
CA LYS A 789 -27.68 43.87 -28.13
C LYS A 789 -28.19 45.17 -27.49
N ASN A 790 -28.03 45.31 -26.17
CA ASN A 790 -28.44 46.50 -25.43
C ASN A 790 -27.32 47.56 -25.33
N ILE A 791 -26.12 47.30 -25.89
CA ILE A 791 -24.94 48.17 -25.85
C ILE A 791 -24.42 48.49 -27.26
N ASN A 792 -23.77 49.65 -27.37
CA ASN A 792 -23.11 50.19 -28.55
C ASN A 792 -22.13 49.19 -29.24
N GLU A 793 -22.07 49.19 -30.58
CA GLU A 793 -21.37 48.20 -31.41
C GLU A 793 -19.85 48.14 -31.23
N ALA A 794 -19.19 49.25 -30.89
CA ALA A 794 -17.73 49.27 -30.70
C ALA A 794 -17.27 48.48 -29.46
N LYS A 795 -18.05 48.50 -28.35
CA LYS A 795 -17.76 47.71 -27.14
C LYS A 795 -18.03 46.20 -27.36
N ASN A 796 -18.87 45.84 -28.33
CA ASN A 796 -19.21 44.44 -28.65
C ASN A 796 -18.00 43.63 -29.13
N THR A 797 -17.01 44.29 -29.74
CA THR A 797 -15.81 43.61 -30.24
C THR A 797 -14.93 43.07 -29.12
N SER A 798 -14.81 43.81 -28.01
CA SER A 798 -14.02 43.39 -26.85
C SER A 798 -14.66 42.23 -26.09
N LEU A 799 -15.96 42.30 -25.78
CA LEU A 799 -16.59 41.35 -24.85
C LEU A 799 -16.72 39.92 -25.41
N LYS A 800 -17.02 39.75 -26.71
CA LYS A 800 -17.02 38.41 -27.35
C LYS A 800 -15.62 37.81 -27.36
N VAL A 801 -14.62 38.64 -27.66
CA VAL A 801 -13.21 38.23 -27.69
C VAL A 801 -12.74 37.87 -26.28
N ASP A 802 -13.10 38.64 -25.24
CA ASP A 802 -12.79 38.34 -23.85
C ASP A 802 -13.41 37.02 -23.38
N PHE A 803 -14.68 36.77 -23.74
CA PHE A 803 -15.34 35.50 -23.46
C PHE A 803 -14.63 34.33 -24.15
N PHE A 804 -14.23 34.51 -25.42
CA PHE A 804 -13.46 33.53 -26.17
C PHE A 804 -12.08 33.25 -25.56
N ILE A 805 -11.35 34.29 -25.12
CA ILE A 805 -10.07 34.17 -24.42
C ILE A 805 -10.24 33.34 -23.15
N ARG A 806 -11.28 33.63 -22.36
CA ARG A 806 -11.59 32.87 -21.13
C ARG A 806 -11.85 31.39 -21.43
N LEU A 807 -12.61 31.10 -22.48
CA LEU A 807 -12.86 29.73 -22.94
C LEU A 807 -11.56 29.03 -23.34
N CYS A 808 -10.71 29.69 -24.11
CA CYS A 808 -9.42 29.14 -24.53
C CYS A 808 -8.50 28.86 -23.32
N ASN A 809 -8.42 29.80 -22.37
CA ASN A 809 -7.62 29.63 -21.16
C ASN A 809 -8.10 28.44 -20.32
N PHE A 810 -9.41 28.25 -20.20
CA PHE A 810 -9.97 27.07 -19.52
C PHE A 810 -9.53 25.76 -20.21
N ILE A 811 -9.64 25.68 -21.54
CA ILE A 811 -9.25 24.49 -22.32
C ILE A 811 -7.75 24.21 -22.16
N ILE A 812 -6.90 25.25 -22.20
CA ILE A 812 -5.44 25.10 -22.02
C ILE A 812 -5.11 24.60 -20.60
N LYS A 813 -5.75 25.17 -19.56
CA LYS A 813 -5.53 24.78 -18.16
C LYS A 813 -5.82 23.30 -17.94
N GLU A 814 -6.94 22.81 -18.47
CA GLU A 814 -7.35 21.41 -18.36
C GLU A 814 -6.44 20.42 -19.12
N LYS A 815 -5.66 20.90 -20.09
CA LYS A 815 -4.75 20.04 -20.87
C LYS A 815 -3.29 20.08 -20.45
N THR A 816 -2.79 21.21 -19.97
CA THR A 816 -1.33 21.42 -19.83
C THR A 816 -0.80 21.31 -18.40
N PHE A 817 -1.65 21.33 -17.36
CA PHE A 817 -1.25 21.25 -15.94
C PHE A 817 -0.21 22.29 -15.45
N GLN A 818 0.27 23.20 -16.32
CA GLN A 818 1.49 23.99 -16.09
C GLN A 818 1.27 25.50 -15.98
N LEU A 819 0.06 26.01 -16.19
CA LEU A 819 -0.20 27.44 -16.06
C LEU A 819 -0.79 27.75 -14.69
N SER A 820 0.01 28.40 -13.84
CA SER A 820 -0.48 29.16 -12.69
C SER A 820 -1.48 30.24 -13.14
N ASP A 821 -2.41 30.65 -12.26
CA ASP A 821 -3.42 31.67 -12.59
C ASP A 821 -2.79 33.02 -13.00
N ASP A 822 -1.52 33.26 -12.67
CA ASP A 822 -0.75 34.45 -13.08
C ASP A 822 -0.08 34.33 -14.46
N THR A 823 0.02 33.12 -15.00
CA THR A 823 0.49 32.83 -16.36
C THR A 823 -0.68 32.69 -17.34
N ILE A 824 -1.68 33.56 -17.22
CA ILE A 824 -2.57 33.83 -18.35
C ILE A 824 -1.67 34.34 -19.47
N THR A 825 -1.24 33.45 -20.35
CA THR A 825 -0.67 33.86 -21.64
C THR A 825 -1.67 34.83 -22.23
N ILE A 826 -1.24 36.08 -22.41
CA ILE A 826 -1.96 37.02 -23.26
C ILE A 826 -2.10 36.30 -24.60
N LEU A 827 -3.25 35.68 -24.82
CA LEU A 827 -3.53 34.95 -26.04
C LEU A 827 -3.58 36.00 -27.13
N ASP A 828 -2.49 36.13 -27.88
CA ASP A 828 -2.50 37.01 -29.03
C ASP A 828 -3.38 36.35 -30.10
N ILE A 829 -4.59 36.90 -30.28
CA ILE A 829 -5.59 36.36 -31.19
C ILE A 829 -5.40 37.05 -32.55
N PRO A 830 -5.07 36.29 -33.62
CA PRO A 830 -4.95 36.82 -34.97
C PRO A 830 -6.23 37.52 -35.43
N SER A 831 -6.10 38.48 -36.34
CA SER A 831 -7.23 39.23 -36.88
C SER A 831 -8.30 38.33 -37.51
N GLU A 832 -7.92 37.25 -38.21
CA GLU A 832 -8.92 36.34 -38.81
C GLU A 832 -9.77 35.63 -37.76
N ILE A 833 -9.15 35.20 -36.66
CA ILE A 833 -9.86 34.55 -35.55
C ILE A 833 -10.78 35.53 -34.83
N LYS A 834 -10.33 36.78 -34.62
CA LYS A 834 -11.19 37.84 -34.09
C LYS A 834 -12.43 38.00 -34.95
N GLU A 835 -12.28 38.08 -36.27
CA GLU A 835 -13.42 38.23 -37.18
C GLU A 835 -14.41 37.05 -37.10
N LEU A 836 -13.90 35.81 -37.02
CA LEU A 836 -14.74 34.62 -36.83
C LEU A 836 -15.49 34.66 -35.49
N VAL A 837 -14.82 35.04 -34.40
CA VAL A 837 -15.43 35.19 -33.07
C VAL A 837 -16.56 36.21 -33.10
N LEU A 838 -16.36 37.35 -33.76
CA LEU A 838 -17.38 38.41 -33.87
C LEU A 838 -18.62 37.93 -34.63
N LYS A 839 -18.43 37.13 -35.69
CA LYS A 839 -19.52 36.54 -36.50
C LYS A 839 -20.23 35.36 -35.82
N SER A 840 -19.75 34.86 -34.68
CA SER A 840 -20.38 33.73 -34.00
C SER A 840 -21.71 34.13 -33.33
N PHE A 841 -22.77 33.36 -33.59
CA PHE A 841 -24.13 33.60 -33.09
C PHE A 841 -24.53 32.67 -31.94
N ASP A 842 -23.79 31.59 -31.75
CA ASP A 842 -24.05 30.59 -30.70
C ASP A 842 -22.73 30.10 -30.07
N PHE A 843 -22.86 29.47 -28.90
CA PHE A 843 -21.72 29.00 -28.13
C PHE A 843 -21.00 27.81 -28.78
N ASN A 844 -21.70 26.94 -29.52
CA ASN A 844 -21.09 25.78 -30.17
C ASN A 844 -20.16 26.21 -31.30
N SER A 845 -20.58 27.21 -32.10
CA SER A 845 -19.75 27.86 -33.09
C SER A 845 -18.50 28.49 -32.45
N LEU A 846 -18.65 29.12 -31.28
CA LEU A 846 -17.52 29.70 -30.54
C LEU A 846 -16.56 28.61 -30.02
N ALA A 847 -17.09 27.51 -29.51
CA ALA A 847 -16.33 26.34 -29.08
C ALA A 847 -15.55 25.73 -30.26
N ASP A 848 -16.16 25.63 -31.44
CA ASP A 848 -15.51 25.14 -32.67
C ASP A 848 -14.31 26.00 -33.07
N ILE A 849 -14.49 27.32 -33.05
CA ILE A 849 -13.40 28.26 -33.31
C ILE A 849 -12.29 28.08 -32.28
N SER A 850 -12.63 27.90 -30.99
CA SER A 850 -11.64 27.77 -29.91
C SER A 850 -10.80 26.50 -30.06
N PHE A 851 -11.43 25.35 -30.35
CA PHE A 851 -10.73 24.09 -30.55
C PHE A 851 -9.83 24.11 -31.79
N SER A 852 -10.34 24.64 -32.91
CA SER A 852 -9.55 24.78 -34.15
C SER A 852 -8.34 25.69 -33.93
N PHE A 853 -8.55 26.84 -33.29
CA PHE A 853 -7.49 27.80 -32.96
C PHE A 853 -6.43 27.18 -32.05
N LEU A 854 -6.84 26.51 -30.97
CA LEU A 854 -5.93 25.93 -29.99
C LEU A 854 -5.13 24.75 -30.54
N ASN A 855 -5.76 23.87 -31.33
CA ASN A 855 -5.04 22.79 -32.01
C ASN A 855 -4.00 23.32 -32.98
N ASN A 856 -4.33 24.33 -33.78
CA ASN A 856 -3.38 24.90 -34.75
C ASN A 856 -2.25 25.68 -34.08
N LYS A 857 -2.55 26.46 -33.03
CA LYS A 857 -1.57 27.34 -32.38
C LYS A 857 -0.63 26.62 -31.43
N PHE A 858 -1.14 25.63 -30.68
CA PHE A 858 -0.39 24.98 -29.60
C PHE A 858 -0.15 23.49 -29.82
N ASN A 859 -0.64 22.92 -30.93
CA ASN A 859 -0.53 21.50 -31.25
C ASN A 859 -1.02 20.58 -30.10
N LEU A 860 -2.09 21.01 -29.42
CA LEU A 860 -2.59 20.39 -28.18
C LEU A 860 -3.19 18.99 -28.37
N ASN A 861 -3.38 18.52 -29.61
CA ASN A 861 -4.02 17.25 -29.94
C ASN A 861 -5.28 17.00 -29.10
N LEU A 862 -6.20 17.98 -29.09
CA LEU A 862 -7.39 17.92 -28.24
C LEU A 862 -8.26 16.71 -28.61
N GLU A 863 -8.40 15.78 -27.67
CA GLU A 863 -9.20 14.57 -27.84
C GLU A 863 -10.68 14.89 -28.11
N ILE A 864 -11.34 14.09 -28.96
CA ILE A 864 -12.78 14.23 -29.29
C ILE A 864 -13.65 14.13 -28.04
N GLU A 865 -13.26 13.31 -27.06
CA GLU A 865 -13.97 13.19 -25.80
C GLU A 865 -13.99 14.52 -25.04
N PHE A 866 -12.84 15.20 -24.94
CA PHE A 866 -12.75 16.49 -24.26
C PHE A 866 -13.54 17.58 -25.00
N TYR A 867 -13.52 17.57 -26.34
CA TYR A 867 -14.36 18.44 -27.15
C TYR A 867 -15.86 18.28 -26.87
N ARG A 868 -16.33 17.03 -26.74
CA ARG A 868 -17.73 16.72 -26.39
C ARG A 868 -18.13 17.12 -24.97
N LEU A 869 -17.17 17.34 -24.07
CA LEU A 869 -17.46 17.83 -22.72
C LEU A 869 -17.60 19.35 -22.68
N ILE A 870 -16.91 20.06 -23.58
CA ILE A 870 -16.98 21.51 -23.67
C ILE A 870 -18.26 21.97 -24.37
N LYS A 871 -18.70 21.24 -25.40
CA LYS A 871 -20.01 21.44 -26.04
C LYS A 871 -21.14 20.89 -25.19
#